data_AF-A0A2M7ZGC0-F1
#
_entry.id   AF-A0A2M7ZGC0-F1
#
_cell.length_a   1.000
_cell.length_b   1.000
_cell.length_c   1.000
_cell.angle_alpha   90.00
_cell.angle_beta   90.00
_cell.angle_gamma   90.00
#
_symmetry.space_group_name_H-M   'P 1'
#
loop_
_entity.id
_entity.type
_entity.pdbx_description
1 polymer ?
#
loop_
_entity_poly.entity_id
_entity_poly.type
_entity_poly.pdbx_seq_one_letter_code
_entity_poly.pdbx_strand_id
1 'polypeptide(L)'
;MSHLKDSWPIGGWSDPGGFPEVTNYVDKEGNTEWWGYFGRGIIQADQESFFVSDDQKDDEFNANFLPNSNDPLRKGMGLQLRQRGFQWASFLAEDVIFWLYDIKNEGTTTYRRADFGTVVGTLAGGDGDSGDDLGFFDTERFITYSWDSDGIGNIGQKVGYIGYAFLESPGNPFDGIDNDGDSENPSSPRFKQTDFLSVKYNLNDNVILINPNSYERTTHKITAFPDTVYSLGVQFVLNSGTELREGHIASILQGVNIPDVTAYDGIDNDLDGLVDENESIHYNSRIINHQDPVKFINYFTGEGLTDLLIDEKRDNDIDEDGDWDAIADDLGQDGLGPEDETYPGPDLGEGDGKPTQGEPNFGRTDPDESDQIGLTAFNFFNLALAPDLSVDSSLWNRMTPGRFDEIPRQPQDGDFIYASGYFPLIAGAIERFSVALLFGEDLKDIQSNQIITRQIYNSGYKFPQPPRKPKITITQDDGNVVIYWDPVPTETTRDFITKKRDFQGYKIYRSTDAGFLDARKITNAVGVLSFDKPIAQYDLADTVSGYYYPSPGLLAQIGGTTYYLGDNSGVVNKFVDSTVVPGQTYFYAVVAYDAGDEELEIFPSENSKFIFRETSGNILTDDNTGYIIPGRRPAGYTQAKSLELVKSSTFRATGDILVEIIDDSAIMDGYKYQLVFSDTAMQNITKDYSLLDLQTPTKVFVPTLDQEFYVDPKDSISIPSGNDTLVVNDIRVPFFGTFFKADFDTLIKHSGTFEGNTKVVQGFRLQLLNDWIIKEDTAQSGFIEIVDTLKPVYTLNQFTVPNKPQFTGINMPYDYEFEFFPEKSYSSVADTLGPANIPTNIFKAQATNFTVRNLSTGKNVDYVYFKSGSLTTVHSIYFKEVVNGSKTRTWKVIVTYKKPNASLPLGGKLKIVTTKPFSHYDEVQFSVKGAEINSALAKADLKKINVVPNPYIVTHNAEARLQSSQTGRGEREIRFTYIPPQSTIKIFTVRGELIKELRHDDLFVGDVSWNLRTEENIDTAYGVYVYVVEIPNVGKKIGKFALIK
;
A
#
# COMPACT_ATOMS: atom_id res chain seq x y z
N MET A 1 -10.20 -8.54 9.96
CA MET A 1 -8.86 -8.11 9.52
C MET A 1 -9.00 -7.31 8.23
N SER A 2 -8.26 -6.21 8.07
CA SER A 2 -8.39 -5.27 6.95
C SER A 2 -8.12 -5.91 5.58
N HIS A 3 -7.16 -6.83 5.46
CA HIS A 3 -6.85 -7.49 4.19
C HIS A 3 -7.78 -8.67 3.84
N LEU A 4 -8.68 -9.09 4.76
CA LEU A 4 -9.62 -10.21 4.54
C LEU A 4 -11.07 -9.72 4.59
N LYS A 5 -11.63 -9.32 3.45
CA LYS A 5 -13.01 -8.81 3.35
C LYS A 5 -14.06 -9.77 3.92
N ASP A 6 -13.87 -11.08 3.76
CA ASP A 6 -14.78 -12.10 4.28
C ASP A 6 -14.82 -12.17 5.82
N SER A 7 -13.85 -11.55 6.50
CA SER A 7 -13.85 -11.42 7.96
C SER A 7 -14.68 -10.25 8.47
N TRP A 8 -15.22 -9.40 7.59
CA TRP A 8 -15.94 -8.19 7.98
C TRP A 8 -17.41 -8.50 8.29
N PRO A 9 -18.04 -7.77 9.23
CA PRO A 9 -19.45 -8.00 9.57
C PRO A 9 -20.38 -7.70 8.39
N ILE A 10 -21.23 -8.65 7.99
CA ILE A 10 -22.19 -8.45 6.90
C ILE A 10 -23.19 -7.36 7.28
N GLY A 11 -23.33 -6.33 6.43
CA GLY A 11 -24.26 -5.22 6.63
C GLY A 11 -23.67 -4.03 7.39
N GLY A 12 -22.36 -4.03 7.62
CA GLY A 12 -21.65 -2.93 8.27
C GLY A 12 -21.40 -3.17 9.75
N TRP A 13 -20.68 -2.23 10.38
CA TRP A 13 -20.32 -2.29 11.79
C TRP A 13 -21.48 -1.79 12.66
N SER A 14 -21.92 -2.58 13.64
CA SER A 14 -23.15 -2.30 14.41
C SER A 14 -23.00 -1.21 15.48
N ASP A 15 -21.80 -1.06 16.02
CA ASP A 15 -21.36 0.06 16.88
C ASP A 15 -19.83 -0.05 16.98
N PRO A 16 -19.10 0.54 16.02
CA PRO A 16 -17.66 0.38 16.01
C PRO A 16 -16.95 1.20 17.09
N GLY A 17 -17.55 2.25 17.67
CA GLY A 17 -16.69 3.28 18.25
C GLY A 17 -17.31 4.41 19.06
N GLY A 18 -18.62 4.47 19.31
CA GLY A 18 -19.19 5.63 20.02
C GLY A 18 -19.35 6.90 19.16
N PHE A 19 -19.35 6.76 17.83
CA PHE A 19 -19.95 7.76 16.96
C PHE A 19 -21.46 7.50 16.86
N PRO A 20 -22.33 8.35 17.44
CA PRO A 20 -23.77 8.19 17.29
C PRO A 20 -24.27 8.40 15.84
N GLU A 21 -23.44 8.90 14.90
CA GLU A 21 -23.96 9.47 13.64
C GLU A 21 -23.49 8.79 12.33
N VAL A 22 -22.40 8.01 12.31
CA VAL A 22 -21.96 7.25 11.10
C VAL A 22 -22.62 5.87 11.07
N THR A 23 -23.88 5.84 10.66
CA THR A 23 -24.75 4.66 10.78
C THR A 23 -24.60 3.62 9.66
N ASN A 24 -23.80 3.86 8.61
CA ASN A 24 -23.70 2.97 7.44
C ASN A 24 -22.26 2.85 6.89
N TYR A 25 -21.48 1.91 7.41
CA TYR A 25 -20.19 1.47 6.83
C TYR A 25 -20.40 0.47 5.70
N VAL A 26 -21.16 0.88 4.69
CA VAL A 26 -21.37 0.10 3.47
C VAL A 26 -21.17 0.99 2.24
N ASP A 27 -20.51 0.46 1.22
CA ASP A 27 -20.31 1.15 -0.06
C ASP A 27 -21.65 1.36 -0.81
N LYS A 28 -21.59 1.99 -1.98
CA LYS A 28 -22.77 2.27 -2.82
C LYS A 28 -23.46 1.00 -3.32
N GLU A 29 -22.75 -0.12 -3.28
CA GLU A 29 -23.16 -1.45 -3.70
C GLU A 29 -23.72 -2.27 -2.51
N GLY A 30 -23.58 -1.79 -1.28
CA GLY A 30 -24.06 -2.42 -0.05
C GLY A 30 -23.05 -3.38 0.60
N ASN A 31 -21.81 -3.41 0.14
CA ASN A 31 -20.74 -4.20 0.75
C ASN A 31 -20.17 -3.44 1.96
N THR A 32 -19.85 -4.16 3.02
CA THR A 32 -19.22 -3.59 4.19
C THR A 32 -17.87 -2.97 3.85
N GLU A 33 -17.60 -1.79 4.38
CA GLU A 33 -16.32 -1.13 4.31
C GLU A 33 -15.54 -1.33 5.60
N TRP A 34 -14.21 -1.30 5.52
CA TRP A 34 -13.36 -1.45 6.70
C TRP A 34 -13.55 -0.28 7.66
N TRP A 35 -13.66 -0.58 8.96
CA TRP A 35 -13.61 0.42 10.01
C TRP A 35 -12.16 0.62 10.45
N GLY A 36 -11.45 1.45 9.69
CA GLY A 36 -10.07 1.82 9.96
C GLY A 36 -9.94 2.75 11.17
N TYR A 37 -8.79 2.71 11.83
CA TYR A 37 -8.46 3.64 12.91
C TYR A 37 -8.61 5.11 12.50
N PHE A 38 -8.17 5.44 11.29
CA PHE A 38 -8.20 6.79 10.73
C PHE A 38 -9.51 7.18 10.05
N GLY A 39 -10.51 6.30 10.03
CA GLY A 39 -11.79 6.60 9.40
C GLY A 39 -12.31 5.50 8.49
N ARG A 40 -13.35 5.83 7.74
CA ARG A 40 -14.12 4.90 6.92
C ARG A 40 -13.33 4.48 5.68
N GLY A 41 -13.14 3.18 5.49
CA GLY A 41 -12.47 2.62 4.31
C GLY A 41 -10.96 2.85 4.25
N ILE A 42 -10.38 3.56 5.24
CA ILE A 42 -8.94 3.81 5.32
C ILE A 42 -8.26 2.58 5.92
N ILE A 43 -7.28 2.04 5.20
CA ILE A 43 -6.40 0.98 5.68
C ILE A 43 -4.99 1.53 5.64
N GLN A 44 -4.45 1.85 6.81
CA GLN A 44 -3.12 2.45 6.94
C GLN A 44 -2.09 1.40 7.40
N ALA A 45 -2.43 0.47 8.30
CA ALA A 45 -1.53 -0.66 8.54
C ALA A 45 -1.62 -1.67 7.39
N ASP A 46 -0.49 -2.25 6.98
CA ASP A 46 -0.48 -3.39 6.03
C ASP A 46 -1.42 -4.50 6.51
N GLN A 47 -1.48 -4.68 7.84
CA GLN A 47 -2.48 -5.48 8.50
C GLN A 47 -3.05 -4.76 9.71
N GLU A 48 -4.38 -4.62 9.72
CA GLU A 48 -5.15 -4.11 10.84
C GLU A 48 -6.17 -5.18 11.27
N SER A 49 -6.25 -5.42 12.57
CA SER A 49 -7.27 -6.29 13.16
C SER A 49 -8.13 -5.50 14.14
N PHE A 50 -9.42 -5.80 14.17
CA PHE A 50 -10.33 -5.20 15.13
C PHE A 50 -11.35 -6.22 15.63
N PHE A 51 -11.60 -6.23 16.93
CA PHE A 51 -12.66 -7.00 17.57
C PHE A 51 -13.08 -6.38 18.91
N VAL A 52 -14.24 -6.81 19.41
CA VAL A 52 -14.82 -6.36 20.67
C VAL A 52 -15.09 -7.56 21.57
N SER A 53 -14.83 -7.39 22.86
CA SER A 53 -15.10 -8.35 23.92
C SER A 53 -15.84 -7.65 25.08
N ASP A 54 -16.62 -8.41 25.84
CA ASP A 54 -17.46 -7.91 26.94
C ASP A 54 -17.49 -8.97 28.06
N ASP A 55 -17.43 -8.50 29.31
CA ASP A 55 -17.48 -9.31 30.52
C ASP A 55 -18.91 -9.63 31.00
N GLN A 56 -19.96 -9.19 30.28
CA GLN A 56 -21.35 -9.22 30.72
C GLN A 56 -21.82 -10.55 31.34
N LYS A 57 -21.34 -11.68 30.80
CA LYS A 57 -21.73 -13.04 31.22
C LYS A 57 -20.80 -13.67 32.26
N ASP A 58 -19.73 -13.00 32.63
CA ASP A 58 -18.86 -13.46 33.70
C ASP A 58 -19.62 -13.39 35.02
N ASP A 59 -19.83 -14.55 35.65
CA ASP A 59 -20.55 -14.67 36.90
C ASP A 59 -19.69 -15.03 38.12
N GLU A 60 -18.35 -15.02 37.96
CA GLU A 60 -17.39 -15.43 38.98
C GLU A 60 -17.54 -14.64 40.31
N PHE A 61 -17.85 -13.34 40.24
CA PHE A 61 -17.84 -12.43 41.40
C PHE A 61 -19.23 -12.07 41.99
N ASN A 62 -20.32 -12.63 41.47
CA ASN A 62 -21.69 -12.13 41.66
C ASN A 62 -22.47 -12.59 42.88
N ALA A 63 -21.81 -13.01 43.95
CA ALA A 63 -22.58 -13.29 45.16
C ALA A 63 -23.30 -12.02 45.67
N ASN A 64 -22.74 -10.81 45.50
CA ASN A 64 -23.31 -9.55 46.03
C ASN A 64 -22.97 -8.23 45.27
N PHE A 65 -22.08 -8.20 44.28
CA PHE A 65 -21.75 -6.97 43.54
C PHE A 65 -22.60 -6.87 42.27
N LEU A 66 -23.09 -5.67 41.94
CA LEU A 66 -23.81 -5.38 40.70
C LEU A 66 -23.19 -4.13 40.07
N PRO A 67 -22.41 -4.25 38.98
CA PRO A 67 -21.69 -3.12 38.38
C PRO A 67 -22.64 -2.11 37.72
N ASN A 68 -23.84 -2.55 37.32
CA ASN A 68 -24.82 -1.74 36.63
C ASN A 68 -26.16 -1.80 37.36
N SER A 69 -26.50 -0.70 38.04
CA SER A 69 -27.76 -0.55 38.75
C SER A 69 -28.98 -0.45 37.82
N ASN A 70 -28.77 -0.13 36.53
CA ASN A 70 -29.81 -0.07 35.51
C ASN A 70 -30.07 -1.42 34.84
N ASP A 71 -29.08 -2.33 34.80
CA ASP A 71 -29.22 -3.69 34.28
C ASP A 71 -28.60 -4.74 35.23
N PRO A 72 -29.40 -5.29 36.16
CA PRO A 72 -28.95 -6.32 37.09
C PRO A 72 -28.62 -7.68 36.43
N LEU A 73 -28.85 -7.84 35.13
CA LEU A 73 -28.42 -9.03 34.39
C LEU A 73 -26.95 -8.94 33.97
N ARG A 74 -26.34 -7.74 33.97
CA ARG A 74 -24.90 -7.58 33.76
C ARG A 74 -24.16 -7.96 35.03
N LYS A 75 -23.38 -9.02 34.90
CA LYS A 75 -22.82 -9.77 36.00
C LYS A 75 -21.29 -9.63 36.09
N GLY A 76 -20.60 -9.27 35.01
CA GLY A 76 -19.16 -8.98 35.09
C GLY A 76 -18.82 -7.73 35.93
N MET A 77 -17.75 -7.04 35.56
CA MET A 77 -17.40 -5.72 36.06
C MET A 77 -18.09 -4.60 35.25
N GLY A 78 -18.86 -4.95 34.21
CA GLY A 78 -19.53 -3.97 33.35
C GLY A 78 -18.55 -3.27 32.41
N LEU A 79 -17.48 -3.98 32.03
CA LEU A 79 -16.42 -3.48 31.16
C LEU A 79 -16.57 -4.06 29.75
N GLN A 80 -16.51 -3.18 28.76
CA GLN A 80 -16.36 -3.55 27.36
C GLN A 80 -14.94 -3.23 26.91
N LEU A 81 -14.29 -4.21 26.28
CA LEU A 81 -12.93 -4.10 25.80
C LEU A 81 -12.92 -4.17 24.27
N ARG A 82 -12.46 -3.10 23.64
CA ARG A 82 -12.24 -3.01 22.19
C ARG A 82 -10.75 -3.15 21.93
N GLN A 83 -10.40 -4.00 20.98
CA GLN A 83 -8.99 -4.28 20.67
C GLN A 83 -8.71 -4.04 19.21
N ARG A 84 -7.65 -3.28 18.94
CA ARG A 84 -7.13 -3.05 17.60
C ARG A 84 -5.66 -3.44 17.54
N GLY A 85 -5.30 -4.18 16.51
CA GLY A 85 -3.92 -4.60 16.26
C GLY A 85 -3.41 -3.99 14.96
N PHE A 86 -2.16 -3.50 14.95
CA PHE A 86 -1.48 -3.02 13.75
C PHE A 86 -0.17 -3.76 13.51
N GLN A 87 0.14 -3.98 12.24
CA GLN A 87 1.43 -4.46 11.78
C GLN A 87 1.74 -3.83 10.40
N TRP A 88 2.99 -3.40 10.24
CA TRP A 88 3.53 -2.86 8.97
C TRP A 88 4.68 -3.73 8.49
N ALA A 89 4.83 -3.86 7.17
CA ALA A 89 5.98 -4.52 6.56
C ALA A 89 7.16 -3.58 6.28
N SER A 90 7.01 -2.29 6.61
CA SER A 90 8.13 -1.36 6.57
C SER A 90 9.23 -1.83 7.51
N PHE A 91 10.49 -1.82 7.07
CA PHE A 91 11.63 -2.27 7.87
C PHE A 91 11.83 -1.46 9.17
N LEU A 92 11.21 -0.28 9.29
CA LEU A 92 11.18 0.50 10.53
C LEU A 92 10.29 -0.12 11.61
N ALA A 93 9.27 -0.90 11.23
CA ALA A 93 8.24 -1.42 12.12
C ALA A 93 7.95 -2.92 11.93
N GLU A 94 8.68 -3.61 11.05
CA GLU A 94 8.44 -5.03 10.72
C GLU A 94 8.63 -5.98 11.90
N ASP A 95 9.44 -5.56 12.89
CA ASP A 95 9.75 -6.30 14.12
C ASP A 95 8.84 -5.90 15.30
N VAL A 96 7.65 -5.33 15.01
CA VAL A 96 6.75 -4.80 16.04
C VAL A 96 5.30 -5.16 15.75
N ILE A 97 4.57 -5.54 16.80
CA ILE A 97 3.11 -5.67 16.79
C ILE A 97 2.54 -4.67 17.79
N PHE A 98 1.60 -3.85 17.33
CA PHE A 98 0.97 -2.83 18.15
C PHE A 98 -0.43 -3.30 18.55
N TRP A 99 -0.78 -3.12 19.81
CA TRP A 99 -2.10 -3.44 20.34
C TRP A 99 -2.66 -2.26 21.10
N LEU A 100 -3.80 -1.74 20.63
CA LEU A 100 -4.55 -0.67 21.25
C LEU A 100 -5.79 -1.25 21.90
N TYR A 101 -6.09 -0.74 23.08
CA TYR A 101 -7.19 -1.19 23.92
C TYR A 101 -8.01 0.03 24.35
N ASP A 102 -9.32 -0.02 24.08
CA ASP A 102 -10.27 0.89 24.70
C ASP A 102 -11.10 0.08 25.73
N ILE A 103 -11.03 0.47 27.00
CA ILE A 103 -11.85 -0.09 28.08
C ILE A 103 -12.95 0.90 28.43
N LYS A 104 -14.18 0.55 28.08
CA LYS A 104 -15.35 1.35 28.44
C LYS A 104 -16.00 0.79 29.69
N ASN A 105 -16.20 1.64 30.70
CA ASN A 105 -17.06 1.34 31.83
C ASN A 105 -18.54 1.58 31.45
N GLU A 106 -19.23 0.53 31.02
CA GLU A 106 -20.66 0.60 30.69
C GLU A 106 -21.59 0.45 31.90
N GLY A 107 -21.00 0.30 33.09
CA GLY A 107 -21.70 0.20 34.36
C GLY A 107 -22.17 1.57 34.89
N THR A 108 -22.65 1.54 36.13
CA THR A 108 -23.00 2.75 36.90
C THR A 108 -22.08 2.94 38.11
N THR A 109 -21.09 2.06 38.28
CA THR A 109 -20.14 2.06 39.40
C THR A 109 -18.83 2.69 38.96
N THR A 110 -18.36 3.68 39.71
CA THR A 110 -17.00 4.23 39.58
C THR A 110 -16.03 3.32 40.33
N TYR A 111 -15.02 2.82 39.63
CA TYR A 111 -13.90 2.11 40.22
C TYR A 111 -12.82 3.11 40.57
N ARG A 112 -12.60 3.38 41.87
CA ARG A 112 -11.59 4.37 42.30
C ARG A 112 -10.16 3.97 41.98
N ARG A 113 -9.92 2.66 41.89
CA ARG A 113 -8.63 2.07 41.55
C ARG A 113 -8.87 0.96 40.56
N ALA A 114 -8.49 1.21 39.32
CA ALA A 114 -8.28 0.24 38.27
C ALA A 114 -6.79 0.19 37.97
N ASP A 115 -6.32 -0.92 37.40
CA ASP A 115 -4.92 -1.09 37.03
C ASP A 115 -4.89 -1.92 35.75
N PHE A 116 -3.92 -1.62 34.89
CA PHE A 116 -3.63 -2.45 33.74
C PHE A 116 -2.24 -3.07 33.92
N GLY A 117 -2.20 -4.40 33.89
CA GLY A 117 -0.96 -5.15 33.96
C GLY A 117 -0.96 -6.36 33.05
N THR A 118 0.24 -6.76 32.65
CA THR A 118 0.47 -7.91 31.77
C THR A 118 1.33 -8.94 32.48
N VAL A 119 0.87 -10.19 32.48
CA VAL A 119 1.67 -11.35 32.89
C VAL A 119 2.40 -11.87 31.66
N VAL A 120 3.72 -11.99 31.74
CA VAL A 120 4.58 -12.42 30.63
C VAL A 120 5.27 -13.73 30.99
N GLY A 121 5.15 -14.70 30.09
CA GLY A 121 5.96 -15.92 30.07
C GLY A 121 6.49 -16.20 28.68
N THR A 122 7.80 -16.06 28.49
CA THR A 122 8.44 -16.02 27.16
C THR A 122 8.95 -17.39 26.71
N LEU A 123 9.42 -18.24 27.64
CA LEU A 123 10.16 -19.47 27.32
C LEU A 123 11.22 -19.24 26.23
N ALA A 124 12.15 -18.32 26.49
CA ALA A 124 13.20 -18.01 25.52
C ALA A 124 14.03 -19.29 25.23
N GLY A 125 14.50 -19.45 23.99
CA GLY A 125 15.16 -20.69 23.55
C GLY A 125 14.24 -21.90 23.30
N GLY A 126 13.00 -21.88 23.81
CA GLY A 126 11.97 -22.90 23.60
C GLY A 126 11.97 -24.01 24.66
N ASP A 127 10.98 -24.90 24.57
CA ASP A 127 10.80 -25.97 25.56
C ASP A 127 12.04 -26.88 25.67
N GLY A 128 12.58 -26.98 26.88
CA GLY A 128 13.82 -27.69 27.19
C GLY A 128 15.05 -26.81 27.45
N ASP A 129 14.92 -25.49 27.26
CA ASP A 129 16.04 -24.53 27.35
C ASP A 129 15.72 -23.26 28.16
N SER A 130 14.47 -23.04 28.58
CA SER A 130 14.05 -21.89 29.42
C SER A 130 14.74 -21.75 30.79
N GLY A 131 15.66 -22.66 31.13
CA GLY A 131 16.32 -22.73 32.43
C GLY A 131 17.30 -21.58 32.70
N ASP A 132 17.65 -20.81 31.68
CA ASP A 132 18.55 -19.66 31.76
C ASP A 132 17.96 -18.39 31.12
N ASP A 133 16.65 -18.23 31.21
CA ASP A 133 15.98 -16.99 30.85
C ASP A 133 16.37 -15.83 31.79
N LEU A 134 16.30 -14.62 31.26
CA LEU A 134 16.50 -13.37 31.99
C LEU A 134 15.39 -12.37 31.64
N GLY A 135 15.15 -11.44 32.56
CA GLY A 135 14.21 -10.34 32.39
C GLY A 135 14.79 -9.01 32.86
N PHE A 136 14.36 -7.91 32.26
CA PHE A 136 14.76 -6.55 32.67
C PHE A 136 13.62 -5.55 32.43
N PHE A 137 13.65 -4.42 33.11
CA PHE A 137 12.70 -3.31 32.88
C PHE A 137 13.42 -1.97 32.83
N ASP A 138 12.91 -1.07 32.01
CA ASP A 138 13.40 0.29 31.83
C ASP A 138 12.20 1.23 31.96
N THR A 139 12.15 1.95 33.09
CA THR A 139 11.08 2.90 33.42
C THR A 139 11.13 4.17 32.57
N GLU A 140 12.30 4.54 32.03
CA GLU A 140 12.43 5.71 31.15
C GLU A 140 11.84 5.43 29.78
N ARG A 141 12.03 4.21 29.28
CA ARG A 141 11.52 3.77 27.97
C ARG A 141 10.16 3.07 28.04
N PHE A 142 9.59 2.95 29.24
CA PHE A 142 8.37 2.18 29.55
C PHE A 142 8.34 0.77 28.93
N ILE A 143 9.46 0.03 29.03
CA ILE A 143 9.64 -1.27 28.39
C ILE A 143 10.18 -2.32 29.36
N THR A 144 9.74 -3.56 29.16
CA THR A 144 10.31 -4.76 29.77
C THR A 144 10.89 -5.67 28.70
N TYR A 145 11.92 -6.44 29.05
CA TYR A 145 12.64 -7.34 28.14
C TYR A 145 12.65 -8.76 28.69
N SER A 146 12.71 -9.73 27.79
CA SER A 146 13.01 -11.12 28.08
C SER A 146 13.95 -11.70 27.03
N TRP A 147 14.94 -12.48 27.44
CA TRP A 147 15.90 -13.11 26.54
C TRP A 147 16.53 -14.34 27.16
N ASP A 148 17.17 -15.13 26.31
CA ASP A 148 17.95 -16.32 26.66
C ASP A 148 19.41 -15.95 26.99
N SER A 149 19.97 -16.41 28.10
CA SER A 149 21.23 -15.86 28.61
C SER A 149 22.45 -16.14 27.75
N ASP A 150 22.46 -17.27 27.01
CA ASP A 150 23.56 -17.65 26.13
C ASP A 150 23.27 -17.40 24.63
N GLY A 151 22.02 -17.11 24.29
CA GLY A 151 21.51 -16.77 22.97
C GLY A 151 21.28 -17.99 22.06
N ILE A 152 21.18 -19.20 22.61
CA ILE A 152 21.17 -20.47 21.87
C ILE A 152 20.03 -21.37 22.34
N GLY A 153 19.00 -21.51 21.51
CA GLY A 153 17.82 -22.30 21.82
C GLY A 153 18.02 -23.81 21.84
N ASN A 154 16.96 -24.53 22.21
CA ASN A 154 16.91 -25.98 22.39
C ASN A 154 17.35 -26.86 21.19
N ILE A 155 17.37 -26.33 19.96
CA ILE A 155 17.85 -27.00 18.74
C ILE A 155 19.08 -26.32 18.11
N GLY A 156 19.75 -25.42 18.85
CA GLY A 156 20.94 -24.67 18.42
C GLY A 156 20.64 -23.45 17.55
N GLN A 157 19.38 -23.00 17.52
CA GLN A 157 18.94 -21.78 16.87
C GLN A 157 19.40 -20.55 17.65
N LYS A 158 19.70 -19.45 16.95
CA LYS A 158 19.94 -18.17 17.63
C LYS A 158 18.64 -17.67 18.26
N VAL A 159 18.72 -17.16 19.48
CA VAL A 159 17.59 -16.56 20.22
C VAL A 159 17.84 -15.06 20.34
N GLY A 160 16.80 -14.27 20.07
CA GLY A 160 16.82 -12.81 20.20
C GLY A 160 16.24 -12.34 21.53
N TYR A 161 15.92 -11.05 21.57
CA TYR A 161 15.19 -10.40 22.64
C TYR A 161 13.73 -10.22 22.23
N ILE A 162 12.83 -10.34 23.20
CA ILE A 162 11.45 -9.86 23.08
C ILE A 162 11.23 -8.75 24.11
N GLY A 163 10.45 -7.75 23.72
CA GLY A 163 10.18 -6.56 24.51
C GLY A 163 8.69 -6.28 24.58
N TYR A 164 8.24 -5.82 25.73
CA TYR A 164 6.85 -5.43 25.98
C TYR A 164 6.87 -4.00 26.48
N ALA A 165 6.44 -3.07 25.63
CA ALA A 165 6.49 -1.64 25.92
C ALA A 165 5.09 -1.06 26.02
N PHE A 166 4.84 -0.24 27.03
CA PHE A 166 3.76 0.73 26.94
C PHE A 166 4.12 1.75 25.87
N LEU A 167 3.17 1.99 24.97
CA LEU A 167 3.17 3.14 24.08
C LEU A 167 2.22 4.19 24.64
N GLU A 168 1.04 3.77 25.10
CA GLU A 168 0.09 4.56 25.88
C GLU A 168 -0.19 3.78 27.15
N SER A 169 0.00 4.36 28.33
CA SER A 169 -0.62 3.83 29.55
C SER A 169 -1.99 4.48 29.74
N PRO A 170 -2.86 3.95 30.62
CA PRO A 170 -4.02 4.68 31.10
C PRO A 170 -3.64 6.11 31.54
N GLY A 171 -4.54 7.05 31.27
CA GLY A 171 -4.41 8.45 31.68
C GLY A 171 -4.93 8.67 33.11
N ASN A 172 -4.42 9.69 33.81
CA ASN A 172 -4.98 10.08 35.11
C ASN A 172 -5.21 11.59 35.27
N PRO A 173 -6.25 12.15 34.63
CA PRO A 173 -6.53 13.60 34.66
C PRO A 173 -7.16 14.10 35.97
N PHE A 174 -6.87 13.44 37.09
CA PHE A 174 -7.57 13.62 38.34
C PHE A 174 -6.67 13.75 39.56
N ASP A 175 -5.35 13.62 39.41
CA ASP A 175 -4.41 13.63 40.54
C ASP A 175 -3.64 14.95 40.69
N GLY A 176 -3.66 15.82 39.68
CA GLY A 176 -2.97 17.11 39.69
C GLY A 176 -1.46 17.01 39.38
N ILE A 177 -1.02 15.88 38.81
CA ILE A 177 0.36 15.54 38.53
C ILE A 177 0.54 15.43 37.00
N ASP A 178 1.73 15.77 36.52
CA ASP A 178 2.18 15.59 35.13
C ASP A 178 2.92 14.26 35.06
N ASN A 179 2.16 13.17 34.91
CA ASN A 179 2.62 11.82 35.22
C ASN A 179 3.67 11.30 34.23
N ASP A 180 3.53 11.60 32.95
CA ASP A 180 4.52 11.30 31.92
C ASP A 180 5.66 12.32 31.90
N GLY A 181 5.42 13.57 32.31
CA GLY A 181 6.44 14.58 32.51
C GLY A 181 6.70 15.42 31.25
N ASP A 182 5.71 15.56 30.39
CA ASP A 182 5.81 16.17 29.06
C ASP A 182 5.63 17.70 29.08
N SER A 183 5.06 18.25 30.16
CA SER A 183 4.93 19.69 30.34
C SER A 183 6.30 20.39 30.21
N GLU A 184 6.37 21.38 29.31
CA GLU A 184 7.54 22.25 29.15
C GLU A 184 7.44 23.54 29.98
N ASN A 185 6.31 23.84 30.61
CA ASN A 185 6.08 25.12 31.30
C ASN A 185 7.04 25.33 32.50
N PRO A 186 7.94 26.32 32.45
CA PRO A 186 8.93 26.50 33.52
C PRO A 186 8.33 27.06 34.82
N SER A 187 7.06 27.48 34.82
CA SER A 187 6.37 28.04 35.99
C SER A 187 5.69 26.98 36.85
N SER A 188 5.54 25.76 36.33
CA SER A 188 4.95 24.63 37.06
C SER A 188 5.98 24.06 38.04
N PRO A 189 5.62 23.85 39.32
CA PRO A 189 6.53 23.31 40.33
C PRO A 189 6.85 21.84 40.06
N ARG A 190 8.02 21.39 40.52
CA ARG A 190 8.46 19.98 40.49
C ARG A 190 8.56 19.42 41.90
N PHE A 191 8.27 18.13 42.05
CA PHE A 191 8.42 17.43 43.33
C PHE A 191 9.85 17.50 43.88
N LYS A 192 9.92 17.60 45.20
CA LYS A 192 11.14 17.55 46.00
C LYS A 192 10.93 16.56 47.13
N GLN A 193 12.03 16.07 47.69
CA GLN A 193 12.02 15.20 48.87
C GLN A 193 11.20 15.76 50.05
N THR A 194 11.07 17.09 50.16
CA THR A 194 10.31 17.75 51.24
C THR A 194 8.81 17.63 51.11
N ASP A 195 8.31 17.33 49.91
CA ASP A 195 6.88 17.32 49.61
C ASP A 195 6.25 16.04 50.21
N PHE A 196 6.99 14.93 50.26
CA PHE A 196 6.59 13.66 50.92
C PHE A 196 6.77 13.62 52.45
N LEU A 197 6.94 14.78 53.10
CA LEU A 197 7.08 14.91 54.56
C LEU A 197 5.74 15.27 55.21
N SER A 198 5.57 14.91 56.49
CA SER A 198 4.32 15.21 57.19
C SER A 198 4.02 16.72 57.30
N VAL A 199 2.79 17.11 57.01
CA VAL A 199 2.26 18.47 57.12
C VAL A 199 1.45 18.63 58.43
N LYS A 200 1.48 19.84 58.99
CA LYS A 200 0.67 20.24 60.17
C LYS A 200 -0.08 21.53 59.87
N TYR A 201 -1.41 21.47 59.93
CA TYR A 201 -2.25 22.64 59.76
C TYR A 201 -2.55 23.37 61.07
N ASN A 202 -2.55 24.69 61.01
CA ASN A 202 -2.87 25.62 62.09
C ASN A 202 -4.20 26.34 61.82
N LEU A 203 -4.70 27.08 62.82
CA LEU A 203 -5.86 27.95 62.61
C LEU A 203 -5.54 29.01 61.56
N ASN A 204 -6.48 29.19 60.63
CA ASN A 204 -6.41 30.04 59.43
C ASN A 204 -5.60 29.49 58.26
N ASP A 205 -4.99 28.30 58.38
CA ASP A 205 -4.47 27.61 57.21
C ASP A 205 -5.63 27.10 56.35
N ASN A 206 -5.35 26.92 55.06
CA ASN A 206 -6.28 26.36 54.10
C ASN A 206 -5.92 24.90 53.86
N VAL A 207 -6.92 24.09 53.58
CA VAL A 207 -6.80 22.73 53.02
C VAL A 207 -7.58 22.67 51.72
N ILE A 208 -7.25 21.73 50.85
CA ILE A 208 -7.95 21.49 49.60
C ILE A 208 -8.85 20.26 49.77
N LEU A 209 -10.09 20.37 49.31
CA LEU A 209 -11.09 19.31 49.38
C LEU A 209 -11.55 18.95 47.97
N ILE A 210 -11.58 17.66 47.66
CA ILE A 210 -11.89 17.13 46.33
C ILE A 210 -13.27 16.47 46.33
N ASN A 211 -14.09 16.77 45.31
CA ASN A 211 -15.38 16.13 45.12
C ASN A 211 -15.22 14.66 44.67
N PRO A 212 -15.86 13.67 45.31
CA PRO A 212 -15.68 12.25 44.99
C PRO A 212 -16.22 11.79 43.63
N ASN A 213 -17.04 12.60 42.96
CA ASN A 213 -17.64 12.25 41.66
C ASN A 213 -17.11 13.13 40.53
N SER A 214 -16.95 14.44 40.77
CA SER A 214 -16.48 15.39 39.76
C SER A 214 -14.99 15.71 39.84
N TYR A 215 -14.29 15.29 40.89
CA TYR A 215 -12.88 15.63 41.16
C TYR A 215 -12.59 17.15 41.26
N GLU A 216 -13.63 17.98 41.31
CA GLU A 216 -13.49 19.43 41.52
C GLU A 216 -12.86 19.74 42.89
N ARG A 217 -11.86 20.61 42.90
CA ARG A 217 -11.10 21.04 44.09
C ARG A 217 -11.66 22.33 44.68
N THR A 218 -11.79 22.38 46.00
CA THR A 218 -12.30 23.55 46.73
C THR A 218 -11.43 23.86 47.95
N THR A 219 -11.17 25.15 48.19
CA THR A 219 -10.40 25.59 49.36
C THR A 219 -11.29 25.68 50.60
N HIS A 220 -10.92 25.00 51.67
CA HIS A 220 -11.56 25.11 52.98
C HIS A 220 -10.61 25.75 54.00
N LYS A 221 -11.08 26.79 54.68
CA LYS A 221 -10.30 27.49 55.69
C LYS A 221 -10.58 26.96 57.09
N ILE A 222 -9.54 26.54 57.79
CA ILE A 222 -9.66 26.02 59.16
C ILE A 222 -9.92 27.19 60.12
N THR A 223 -11.11 27.21 60.73
CA THR A 223 -11.52 28.30 61.64
C THR A 223 -11.57 27.89 63.12
N ALA A 224 -11.61 26.59 63.42
CA ALA A 224 -11.61 26.04 64.76
C ALA A 224 -11.09 24.59 64.77
N PHE A 225 -10.66 24.07 65.92
CA PHE A 225 -10.35 22.65 66.11
C PHE A 225 -11.28 22.01 67.16
N PRO A 226 -11.71 20.73 66.98
CA PRO A 226 -11.52 19.93 65.79
C PRO A 226 -12.34 20.46 64.60
N ASP A 227 -11.78 20.40 63.40
CA ASP A 227 -12.50 20.65 62.14
C ASP A 227 -12.74 19.32 61.44
N THR A 228 -13.94 19.08 60.92
CA THR A 228 -14.27 17.82 60.24
C THR A 228 -14.64 18.12 58.80
N VAL A 229 -13.80 17.65 57.88
CA VAL A 229 -13.92 17.88 56.44
C VAL A 229 -14.05 16.54 55.71
N TYR A 230 -14.51 16.60 54.46
CA TYR A 230 -14.62 15.44 53.58
C TYR A 230 -13.91 15.75 52.26
N SER A 231 -12.98 14.89 51.88
CA SER A 231 -12.28 14.92 50.58
C SER A 231 -12.37 13.53 49.96
N LEU A 232 -12.69 13.41 48.66
CA LEU A 232 -12.95 12.13 47.96
C LEU A 232 -13.92 11.19 48.72
N GLY A 233 -14.86 11.77 49.46
CA GLY A 233 -15.85 11.04 50.28
C GLY A 233 -15.28 10.42 51.56
N VAL A 234 -14.01 10.66 51.88
CA VAL A 234 -13.32 10.21 53.10
C VAL A 234 -13.40 11.32 54.15
N GLN A 235 -13.63 10.94 55.41
CA GLN A 235 -13.75 11.88 56.52
C GLN A 235 -12.38 12.15 57.16
N PHE A 236 -12.00 13.42 57.25
CA PHE A 236 -10.80 13.87 57.96
C PHE A 236 -11.18 14.69 59.20
N VAL A 237 -10.58 14.36 60.35
CA VAL A 237 -10.77 15.09 61.61
C VAL A 237 -9.47 15.81 61.98
N LEU A 238 -9.41 17.10 61.64
CA LEU A 238 -8.25 17.95 61.86
C LEU A 238 -8.23 18.40 63.32
N ASN A 239 -7.18 18.03 64.06
CA ASN A 239 -6.95 18.50 65.43
C ASN A 239 -5.69 19.37 65.48
N SER A 240 -5.59 20.17 66.54
CA SER A 240 -4.37 20.93 66.79
C SER A 240 -3.18 19.98 66.96
N GLY A 241 -2.22 20.05 66.04
CA GLY A 241 -1.02 19.22 66.03
C GLY A 241 -1.15 17.86 65.34
N THR A 242 -2.27 17.56 64.67
CA THR A 242 -2.37 16.38 63.79
C THR A 242 -1.33 16.49 62.67
N GLU A 243 -0.58 15.41 62.46
CA GLU A 243 0.30 15.22 61.31
C GLU A 243 -0.46 14.45 60.24
N LEU A 244 -0.56 15.03 59.05
CA LEU A 244 -1.00 14.33 57.84
C LEU A 244 0.22 14.10 56.96
N ARG A 245 0.20 13.06 56.14
CA ARG A 245 1.32 12.68 55.29
C ARG A 245 0.82 11.79 54.16
N GLU A 246 1.38 12.00 52.98
CA GLU A 246 1.10 11.22 51.80
C GLU A 246 2.40 10.68 51.16
N GLY A 247 2.28 9.64 50.34
CA GLY A 247 3.28 9.28 49.34
C GLY A 247 4.63 8.72 49.72
N HIS A 248 4.98 8.70 51.00
CA HIS A 248 6.31 8.31 51.44
C HIS A 248 6.66 6.82 51.27
N ILE A 249 7.97 6.53 51.26
CA ILE A 249 8.47 5.15 51.38
C ILE A 249 8.26 4.64 52.82
N ALA A 250 7.41 3.62 52.98
CA ALA A 250 7.16 2.98 54.27
C ALA A 250 8.35 2.13 54.74
N SER A 251 8.98 1.38 53.83
CA SER A 251 10.14 0.56 54.13
C SER A 251 10.97 0.22 52.89
N ILE A 252 12.21 -0.24 53.11
CA ILE A 252 13.06 -0.79 52.04
C ILE A 252 13.29 -2.26 52.35
N LEU A 253 12.84 -3.15 51.47
CA LEU A 253 12.94 -4.60 51.61
C LEU A 253 13.87 -5.16 50.53
N GLN A 254 15.03 -5.71 50.92
CA GLN A 254 16.00 -6.28 49.98
C GLN A 254 16.40 -5.33 48.84
N GLY A 255 16.53 -4.03 49.14
CA GLY A 255 16.87 -3.01 48.14
C GLY A 255 15.68 -2.43 47.37
N VAL A 256 14.49 -3.02 47.51
CA VAL A 256 13.25 -2.55 46.88
C VAL A 256 12.53 -1.55 47.79
N ASN A 257 12.17 -0.38 47.26
CA ASN A 257 11.32 0.58 47.94
C ASN A 257 9.89 0.02 48.03
N ILE A 258 9.33 0.02 49.23
CA ILE A 258 7.94 -0.34 49.48
C ILE A 258 7.20 0.95 49.85
N PRO A 259 6.37 1.50 48.94
CA PRO A 259 5.61 2.71 49.23
C PRO A 259 4.56 2.44 50.31
N ASP A 260 4.27 3.45 51.13
CA ASP A 260 3.16 3.39 52.08
C ASP A 260 1.83 3.27 51.34
N VAL A 261 0.78 2.79 52.02
CA VAL A 261 -0.55 2.67 51.41
C VAL A 261 -1.10 4.03 51.00
N THR A 262 -0.67 5.10 51.67
CA THR A 262 -0.98 6.50 51.32
C THR A 262 -0.37 6.97 49.99
N ALA A 263 0.27 6.11 49.21
CA ALA A 263 0.87 6.49 47.92
C ALA A 263 0.10 5.91 46.72
N TYR A 264 -1.04 5.24 46.96
CA TYR A 264 -1.83 4.50 45.98
C TYR A 264 -3.23 4.08 46.52
N ASP A 265 -3.80 4.80 47.49
CA ASP A 265 -5.12 4.46 48.05
C ASP A 265 -6.29 5.22 47.39
N GLY A 266 -5.98 6.13 46.47
CA GLY A 266 -6.92 6.98 45.75
C GLY A 266 -7.46 8.11 46.63
N ILE A 267 -6.68 8.59 47.60
CA ILE A 267 -7.07 9.60 48.56
C ILE A 267 -5.94 10.62 48.75
N ASP A 268 -6.28 11.90 48.59
CA ASP A 268 -5.52 13.04 49.10
C ASP A 268 -5.45 12.99 50.64
N ASN A 269 -4.39 12.37 51.17
CA ASN A 269 -4.19 12.05 52.57
C ASN A 269 -3.67 13.23 53.37
N ASP A 270 -3.00 14.18 52.73
CA ASP A 270 -2.48 15.37 53.40
C ASP A 270 -3.26 16.67 53.14
N LEU A 271 -4.25 16.64 52.26
CA LEU A 271 -5.19 17.71 51.93
C LEU A 271 -4.56 18.92 51.23
N ASP A 272 -3.54 18.68 50.40
CA ASP A 272 -2.94 19.68 49.53
C ASP A 272 -3.56 19.75 48.13
N GLY A 273 -4.41 18.78 47.79
CA GLY A 273 -5.19 18.71 46.55
C GLY A 273 -4.59 17.78 45.50
N LEU A 274 -3.42 17.20 45.74
CA LEU A 274 -2.84 16.14 44.94
C LEU A 274 -3.36 14.77 45.43
N VAL A 275 -3.36 13.76 44.57
CA VAL A 275 -3.84 12.42 44.91
C VAL A 275 -2.78 11.38 44.58
N ASP A 276 -2.51 10.48 45.52
CA ASP A 276 -1.60 9.35 45.32
C ASP A 276 -0.19 9.78 44.86
N GLU A 277 0.31 10.87 45.42
CA GLU A 277 1.69 11.28 45.21
C GLU A 277 2.62 10.14 45.66
N ASN A 278 3.64 9.78 44.89
CA ASN A 278 4.44 8.61 45.21
C ASN A 278 5.93 8.92 45.19
N GLU A 279 6.57 8.95 46.36
CA GLU A 279 7.99 9.26 46.52
C GLU A 279 8.89 8.30 45.71
N SER A 280 8.47 7.05 45.54
CA SER A 280 9.19 6.06 44.74
C SER A 280 9.15 6.42 43.25
N ILE A 281 7.97 6.74 42.71
CA ILE A 281 7.74 6.98 41.27
C ILE A 281 8.10 8.42 40.88
N HIS A 282 7.47 9.40 41.53
CA HIS A 282 7.49 10.82 41.15
C HIS A 282 8.82 11.52 41.48
N TYR A 283 9.65 10.90 42.34
CA TYR A 283 10.93 11.45 42.77
C TYR A 283 12.11 10.46 42.66
N ASN A 284 12.13 9.38 43.45
CA ASN A 284 13.35 8.55 43.61
C ASN A 284 13.77 7.84 42.32
N SER A 285 12.84 7.19 41.62
CA SER A 285 13.12 6.49 40.35
C SER A 285 13.64 7.45 39.28
N ARG A 286 13.03 8.64 39.14
CA ARG A 286 13.47 9.69 38.20
C ARG A 286 14.93 10.11 38.49
N ILE A 287 15.28 10.39 39.75
CA ILE A 287 16.64 10.78 40.14
C ILE A 287 17.67 9.67 39.89
N ILE A 288 17.32 8.41 40.18
CA ILE A 288 18.19 7.24 39.93
C ILE A 288 18.49 7.11 38.42
N ASN A 289 17.51 7.43 37.58
CA ASN A 289 17.62 7.37 36.12
C ASN A 289 18.14 8.68 35.48
N HIS A 290 18.62 9.64 36.28
CA HIS A 290 19.10 10.95 35.81
C HIS A 290 18.03 11.83 35.12
N GLN A 291 16.78 11.69 35.55
CA GLN A 291 15.63 12.49 35.10
C GLN A 291 15.22 13.51 36.16
N ASP A 292 14.56 14.58 35.72
CA ASP A 292 13.94 15.54 36.64
C ASP A 292 12.66 14.94 37.27
N PRO A 293 12.36 15.24 38.55
CA PRO A 293 11.06 14.89 39.14
C PRO A 293 9.90 15.51 38.37
N VAL A 294 8.75 14.85 38.37
CA VAL A 294 7.55 15.30 37.65
C VAL A 294 6.99 16.61 38.19
N LYS A 295 6.24 17.31 37.35
CA LYS A 295 5.54 18.54 37.73
C LYS A 295 4.18 18.23 38.35
N PHE A 296 3.60 19.23 38.99
CA PHE A 296 2.29 19.13 39.61
C PHE A 296 1.64 20.51 39.74
N ILE A 297 0.36 20.53 40.07
CA ILE A 297 -0.39 21.75 40.38
C ILE A 297 -0.28 22.06 41.88
N ASN A 298 0.24 23.23 42.22
CA ASN A 298 0.18 23.72 43.59
C ASN A 298 -1.15 24.45 43.82
N TYR A 299 -2.15 23.78 44.36
CA TYR A 299 -3.49 24.34 44.60
C TYR A 299 -3.53 25.45 45.67
N PHE A 300 -2.47 25.64 46.47
CA PHE A 300 -2.37 26.77 47.41
C PHE A 300 -1.90 28.06 46.74
N THR A 301 -0.94 27.99 45.80
CA THR A 301 -0.38 29.15 45.10
C THR A 301 -1.06 29.42 43.76
N GLY A 302 -1.63 28.38 43.14
CA GLY A 302 -2.16 28.37 41.79
C GLY A 302 -1.09 28.18 40.70
N GLU A 303 0.15 27.90 41.06
CA GLU A 303 1.20 27.54 40.10
C GLU A 303 0.87 26.18 39.47
N GLY A 304 1.00 26.06 38.14
CA GLY A 304 0.59 24.87 37.38
C GLY A 304 -0.86 24.91 36.85
N LEU A 305 -1.78 25.71 37.42
CA LEU A 305 -3.20 25.71 37.00
C LEU A 305 -3.48 26.19 35.56
N THR A 306 -2.52 26.85 34.92
CA THR A 306 -2.63 27.32 33.52
C THR A 306 -1.81 26.47 32.56
N ASP A 307 -1.18 25.43 33.07
CA ASP A 307 -0.46 24.44 32.30
C ASP A 307 -1.49 23.39 31.90
N LEU A 308 -1.81 23.34 30.60
CA LEU A 308 -2.85 22.43 30.11
C LEU A 308 -2.34 20.99 30.03
N LEU A 309 -1.01 20.83 29.96
CA LEU A 309 -0.31 19.54 29.99
C LEU A 309 -0.15 18.96 31.41
N ILE A 310 -1.05 19.31 32.32
CA ILE A 310 -1.14 18.66 33.64
C ILE A 310 -2.61 18.26 33.78
N ASP A 311 -2.86 17.00 34.12
CA ASP A 311 -4.20 16.40 34.09
C ASP A 311 -4.88 16.48 32.69
N GLU A 312 -4.11 16.43 31.61
CA GLU A 312 -4.63 16.50 30.23
C GLU A 312 -5.47 15.28 29.85
N LYS A 313 -6.43 15.46 28.92
CA LYS A 313 -7.32 14.38 28.50
C LYS A 313 -7.88 14.59 27.10
N ARG A 314 -7.82 13.52 26.32
CA ARG A 314 -8.27 13.41 24.91
C ARG A 314 -9.77 13.62 24.64
N ASP A 315 -10.60 13.70 25.69
CA ASP A 315 -12.07 13.70 25.60
C ASP A 315 -12.73 15.02 26.00
N ASN A 316 -11.98 16.13 26.04
CA ASN A 316 -12.45 17.43 26.53
C ASN A 316 -12.65 18.52 25.46
N ASP A 317 -12.42 18.20 24.18
CA ASP A 317 -12.47 19.10 23.03
C ASP A 317 -11.52 20.33 23.16
N ILE A 318 -10.36 20.14 23.79
CA ILE A 318 -9.25 21.09 23.90
C ILE A 318 -8.05 20.51 23.14
N ASP A 319 -7.25 21.39 22.54
CA ASP A 319 -5.98 21.09 21.89
C ASP A 319 -4.89 21.65 22.83
N GLU A 320 -4.38 20.80 23.72
CA GLU A 320 -3.54 21.19 24.85
C GLU A 320 -2.12 21.59 24.45
N ASP A 321 -1.52 20.91 23.47
CA ASP A 321 -0.16 21.15 22.98
C ASP A 321 -0.11 22.12 21.79
N GLY A 322 -1.25 22.34 21.11
CA GLY A 322 -1.43 23.37 20.09
C GLY A 322 -0.94 22.96 18.70
N ASP A 323 -0.91 21.66 18.40
CA ASP A 323 -0.34 21.12 17.16
C ASP A 323 -1.38 20.94 16.02
N TRP A 324 -2.68 21.04 16.31
CA TRP A 324 -3.77 21.01 15.32
C TRP A 324 -3.75 22.21 14.37
N ASP A 325 -3.69 21.97 13.05
CA ASP A 325 -3.70 23.02 12.03
C ASP A 325 -5.00 23.06 11.21
N ALA A 326 -5.75 24.16 11.31
CA ALA A 326 -7.02 24.35 10.61
C ALA A 326 -6.97 24.28 9.07
N ILE A 327 -5.80 24.31 8.43
CA ILE A 327 -5.67 24.18 6.97
C ILE A 327 -5.45 22.72 6.58
N ALA A 328 -4.68 21.98 7.37
CA ALA A 328 -4.30 20.60 7.09
C ALA A 328 -5.24 19.56 7.73
N ASP A 329 -5.74 19.83 8.93
CA ASP A 329 -6.37 18.86 9.82
C ASP A 329 -7.90 19.01 9.90
N ASP A 330 -8.47 20.10 9.38
CA ASP A 330 -9.93 20.37 9.29
C ASP A 330 -10.60 19.51 8.21
N LEU A 331 -10.57 18.19 8.41
CA LEU A 331 -11.02 17.14 7.50
C LEU A 331 -12.29 16.43 8.00
N GLY A 332 -12.86 16.89 9.12
CA GLY A 332 -14.01 16.25 9.75
C GLY A 332 -13.72 14.90 10.41
N GLN A 333 -14.75 14.29 10.98
CA GLN A 333 -14.66 13.12 11.85
C GLN A 333 -14.05 11.87 11.20
N ASP A 334 -14.19 11.74 9.89
CA ASP A 334 -13.65 10.63 9.10
C ASP A 334 -12.23 10.87 8.59
N GLY A 335 -11.67 12.07 8.80
CA GLY A 335 -10.30 12.44 8.45
C GLY A 335 -10.03 12.47 6.95
N LEU A 336 -11.06 12.52 6.09
CA LEU A 336 -10.93 12.50 4.63
C LEU A 336 -11.30 13.85 4.01
N GLY A 337 -10.47 14.32 3.08
CA GLY A 337 -10.75 15.53 2.30
C GLY A 337 -11.21 15.25 0.86
N PRO A 338 -11.74 16.25 0.13
CA PRO A 338 -12.21 16.13 -1.26
C PRO A 338 -11.20 15.60 -2.29
N GLU A 339 -9.91 15.61 -1.95
CA GLU A 339 -8.81 15.16 -2.80
C GLU A 339 -8.37 13.70 -2.51
N ASP A 340 -9.02 13.01 -1.56
CA ASP A 340 -8.75 11.60 -1.22
C ASP A 340 -9.61 10.64 -2.08
N GLU A 341 -9.03 9.53 -2.55
CA GLU A 341 -9.66 8.62 -3.55
C GLU A 341 -10.96 7.98 -3.05
N THR A 342 -11.07 7.76 -1.74
CA THR A 342 -12.23 7.15 -1.06
C THR A 342 -13.15 8.15 -0.39
N TYR A 343 -12.97 9.46 -0.62
CA TYR A 343 -13.76 10.51 0.04
C TYR A 343 -15.27 10.30 -0.18
N PRO A 344 -16.04 10.02 0.88
CA PRO A 344 -17.47 9.72 0.77
C PRO A 344 -18.33 10.99 0.55
N GLY A 345 -17.73 12.18 0.72
CA GLY A 345 -18.41 13.47 0.78
C GLY A 345 -18.29 14.09 2.18
N PRO A 346 -18.73 15.34 2.38
CA PRO A 346 -18.50 16.02 3.64
C PRO A 346 -19.22 15.42 4.82
N ASP A 347 -18.53 15.38 5.96
CA ASP A 347 -19.03 14.88 7.23
C ASP A 347 -19.02 15.97 8.33
N LEU A 348 -19.16 15.57 9.59
CA LEU A 348 -19.28 16.51 10.71
C LEU A 348 -17.89 17.09 11.05
N GLY A 349 -17.80 18.42 11.19
CA GLY A 349 -16.54 19.11 11.50
C GLY A 349 -15.85 19.68 10.26
N GLU A 350 -15.97 19.04 9.09
CA GLU A 350 -15.17 19.39 7.92
C GLU A 350 -15.36 20.86 7.45
N GLY A 351 -14.24 21.58 7.40
CA GLY A 351 -14.11 22.93 6.89
C GLY A 351 -14.70 24.00 7.83
N ASP A 352 -14.92 23.70 9.10
CA ASP A 352 -15.55 24.61 10.06
C ASP A 352 -14.55 25.48 10.85
N GLY A 353 -13.26 25.18 10.70
CA GLY A 353 -12.13 25.88 11.31
C GLY A 353 -11.97 25.62 12.80
N LYS A 354 -12.51 24.52 13.32
CA LYS A 354 -12.36 24.09 14.71
C LYS A 354 -12.02 22.60 14.80
N PRO A 355 -11.21 22.21 15.79
CA PRO A 355 -10.93 20.81 16.02
C PRO A 355 -12.21 20.00 16.27
N THR A 356 -12.32 18.86 15.61
CA THR A 356 -13.42 17.90 15.76
C THR A 356 -12.88 16.49 16.03
N GLN A 357 -13.43 15.81 17.03
CA GLN A 357 -13.00 14.45 17.43
C GLN A 357 -12.95 13.47 16.24
N GLY A 358 -11.74 13.06 15.84
CA GLY A 358 -11.51 12.19 14.69
C GLY A 358 -10.69 12.81 13.57
N GLU A 359 -10.54 14.13 13.58
CA GLU A 359 -9.56 14.84 12.77
C GLU A 359 -8.13 14.45 13.16
N PRO A 360 -7.15 14.58 12.26
CA PRO A 360 -5.74 14.38 12.60
C PRO A 360 -5.25 15.37 13.67
N ASN A 361 -4.33 14.93 14.55
CA ASN A 361 -3.69 15.80 15.57
C ASN A 361 -4.72 16.43 16.52
N PHE A 362 -5.73 15.66 16.93
CA PHE A 362 -6.69 16.13 17.92
C PHE A 362 -7.39 14.99 18.65
N GLY A 363 -7.49 15.10 19.97
CA GLY A 363 -8.33 14.26 20.82
C GLY A 363 -8.03 12.78 20.62
N ARG A 364 -9.04 12.04 20.17
CA ARG A 364 -8.93 10.59 19.98
C ARG A 364 -7.90 10.12 18.93
N THR A 365 -7.37 10.99 18.08
CA THR A 365 -6.30 10.66 17.13
C THR A 365 -4.95 11.19 17.57
N ASP A 366 -4.92 12.02 18.62
CA ASP A 366 -3.71 12.54 19.24
C ASP A 366 -3.40 11.80 20.54
N PRO A 367 -2.40 10.90 20.57
CA PRO A 367 -2.06 10.18 21.79
C PRO A 367 -1.27 11.02 22.80
N ASP A 368 -0.72 12.18 22.41
CA ASP A 368 0.09 13.04 23.26
C ASP A 368 -0.79 14.05 24.06
N GLU A 369 -2.13 13.99 23.93
CA GLU A 369 -3.10 14.73 24.78
C GLU A 369 -3.64 13.90 25.97
N SER A 370 -2.83 13.04 26.58
CA SER A 370 -3.25 12.16 27.67
C SER A 370 -2.18 12.07 28.76
N ASP A 371 -2.55 12.41 29.99
CA ASP A 371 -1.65 12.36 31.16
C ASP A 371 -1.27 10.91 31.52
N GLN A 372 -0.24 10.37 30.87
CA GLN A 372 0.08 8.95 30.93
C GLN A 372 0.84 8.58 32.21
N ILE A 373 0.28 7.65 33.00
CA ILE A 373 0.88 7.19 34.25
C ILE A 373 2.24 6.47 34.06
N GLY A 374 2.43 5.79 32.92
CA GLY A 374 3.65 5.06 32.57
C GLY A 374 3.80 3.69 33.25
N LEU A 375 5.01 3.15 33.26
CA LEU A 375 5.34 1.86 33.89
C LEU A 375 5.70 2.04 35.36
N THR A 376 4.78 1.73 36.27
CA THR A 376 4.93 2.05 37.71
C THR A 376 5.20 0.85 38.61
N ALA A 377 5.08 -0.38 38.10
CA ALA A 377 5.41 -1.59 38.85
C ALA A 377 6.09 -2.65 37.98
N PHE A 378 7.01 -3.41 38.59
CA PHE A 378 7.65 -4.59 37.98
C PHE A 378 7.91 -5.67 39.02
N ASN A 379 7.44 -6.89 38.77
CA ASN A 379 7.59 -8.04 39.64
C ASN A 379 8.09 -9.26 38.84
N PHE A 380 9.33 -9.68 39.08
CA PHE A 380 9.94 -10.89 38.49
C PHE A 380 9.83 -12.10 39.43
N PHE A 381 9.50 -13.28 38.90
CA PHE A 381 9.34 -14.50 39.70
C PHE A 381 9.70 -15.75 38.89
N ASN A 382 10.17 -16.80 39.56
CA ASN A 382 10.33 -18.12 38.93
C ASN A 382 9.05 -18.96 39.06
N LEU A 383 9.00 -20.08 38.35
CA LEU A 383 7.89 -21.05 38.40
C LEU A 383 7.46 -21.46 39.83
N ALA A 384 8.38 -21.55 40.79
CA ALA A 384 8.05 -21.94 42.17
C ALA A 384 7.33 -20.82 42.96
N LEU A 385 7.49 -19.57 42.52
CA LEU A 385 6.89 -18.36 43.08
C LEU A 385 5.84 -17.74 42.14
N ALA A 386 5.42 -18.47 41.11
CA ALA A 386 4.40 -18.04 40.18
C ALA A 386 3.08 -17.73 40.93
N PRO A 387 2.40 -16.63 40.58
CA PRO A 387 1.11 -16.32 41.16
C PRO A 387 0.07 -17.34 40.71
N ASP A 388 -0.86 -17.66 41.60
CA ASP A 388 -2.06 -18.39 41.20
C ASP A 388 -2.98 -17.42 40.47
N LEU A 389 -3.14 -17.60 39.16
CA LEU A 389 -3.97 -16.73 38.32
C LEU A 389 -5.45 -16.76 38.70
N SER A 390 -5.90 -17.72 39.52
CA SER A 390 -7.27 -17.76 40.06
C SER A 390 -7.46 -16.93 41.34
N VAL A 391 -6.39 -16.28 41.84
CA VAL A 391 -6.40 -15.51 43.08
C VAL A 391 -6.06 -14.04 42.80
N ASP A 392 -7.08 -13.24 42.49
CA ASP A 392 -6.94 -11.84 42.07
C ASP A 392 -6.14 -10.99 43.06
N SER A 393 -6.39 -11.15 44.36
CA SER A 393 -5.65 -10.41 45.40
C SER A 393 -4.13 -10.64 45.35
N SER A 394 -3.67 -11.80 44.88
CA SER A 394 -2.25 -12.06 44.69
C SER A 394 -1.70 -11.31 43.48
N LEU A 395 -2.48 -11.21 42.40
CA LEU A 395 -2.10 -10.45 41.21
C LEU A 395 -2.10 -8.94 41.50
N TRP A 396 -3.16 -8.43 42.10
CA TRP A 396 -3.30 -7.03 42.52
C TRP A 396 -2.11 -6.54 43.37
N ASN A 397 -1.71 -7.31 44.38
CA ASN A 397 -0.58 -6.96 45.25
C ASN A 397 0.80 -7.01 44.55
N ARG A 398 0.90 -7.64 43.38
CA ARG A 398 2.14 -7.67 42.58
C ARG A 398 2.25 -6.49 41.62
N MET A 399 1.13 -5.84 41.33
CA MET A 399 1.05 -4.65 40.47
C MET A 399 1.06 -3.33 41.27
N THR A 400 1.41 -3.39 42.56
CA THR A 400 1.41 -2.20 43.43
C THR A 400 2.34 -1.10 42.90
N PRO A 401 1.82 0.12 42.65
CA PRO A 401 2.61 1.23 42.11
C PRO A 401 3.82 1.56 42.99
N GLY A 402 4.97 1.84 42.37
CA GLY A 402 6.21 2.24 43.03
C GLY A 402 7.04 1.07 43.56
N ARG A 403 6.60 -0.17 43.32
CA ARG A 403 7.34 -1.39 43.63
C ARG A 403 8.05 -1.93 42.38
N PHE A 404 9.37 -1.84 42.40
CA PHE A 404 10.25 -2.37 41.36
C PHE A 404 11.16 -3.45 41.94
N ASP A 405 10.86 -4.72 41.69
CA ASP A 405 11.63 -5.83 42.25
C ASP A 405 13.04 -5.94 41.64
N GLU A 406 14.03 -6.29 42.46
CA GLU A 406 15.41 -6.51 41.99
C GLU A 406 15.50 -7.77 41.11
N ILE A 407 16.14 -7.63 39.95
CA ILE A 407 16.32 -8.75 39.01
C ILE A 407 17.43 -9.69 39.53
N PRO A 408 17.17 -11.02 39.61
CA PRO A 408 18.17 -11.99 40.03
C PRO A 408 19.41 -11.97 39.14
N ARG A 409 20.60 -12.03 39.75
CA ARG A 409 21.88 -12.11 39.02
C ARG A 409 22.16 -13.47 38.38
N GLN A 410 21.32 -14.46 38.62
CA GLN A 410 21.48 -15.81 38.08
C GLN A 410 20.34 -16.06 37.09
N PRO A 411 20.65 -16.46 35.85
CA PRO A 411 19.65 -16.90 34.89
C PRO A 411 18.78 -18.01 35.48
N GLN A 412 17.48 -17.95 35.20
CA GLN A 412 16.50 -18.93 35.65
C GLN A 412 15.23 -18.82 34.82
N ASP A 413 14.45 -19.90 34.75
CA ASP A 413 13.09 -19.90 34.21
C ASP A 413 12.22 -18.90 35.02
N GLY A 414 12.01 -17.73 34.43
CA GLY A 414 11.58 -16.53 35.12
C GLY A 414 10.59 -15.74 34.28
N ASP A 415 9.41 -15.56 34.85
CA ASP A 415 8.30 -14.78 34.32
C ASP A 415 8.24 -13.43 35.04
N PHE A 416 7.48 -12.49 34.51
CA PHE A 416 7.25 -11.22 35.18
C PHE A 416 5.86 -10.65 34.97
N ILE A 417 5.51 -9.72 35.86
CA ILE A 417 4.35 -8.84 35.76
C ILE A 417 4.86 -7.40 35.72
N TYR A 418 4.29 -6.60 34.82
CA TYR A 418 4.45 -5.15 34.82
C TYR A 418 3.07 -4.49 34.74
N ALA A 419 2.96 -3.27 35.26
CA ALA A 419 1.67 -2.56 35.34
C ALA A 419 1.79 -1.03 35.23
N SER A 420 0.68 -0.39 34.87
CA SER A 420 0.57 1.06 34.68
C SER A 420 0.38 1.83 35.97
N GLY A 421 -0.19 1.21 37.00
CA GLY A 421 -0.51 1.87 38.26
C GLY A 421 -1.98 2.25 38.34
N TYR A 422 -2.39 2.79 39.49
CA TYR A 422 -3.81 2.92 39.78
C TYR A 422 -4.42 4.20 39.23
N PHE A 423 -5.57 4.07 38.59
CA PHE A 423 -6.35 5.19 38.07
C PHE A 423 -7.85 5.01 38.35
N PRO A 424 -8.63 6.10 38.40
CA PRO A 424 -10.06 6.03 38.59
C PRO A 424 -10.79 5.76 37.27
N LEU A 425 -11.47 4.61 37.15
CA LEU A 425 -12.32 4.28 36.01
C LEU A 425 -13.78 4.68 36.29
N ILE A 426 -14.14 5.90 35.89
CA ILE A 426 -15.45 6.52 36.12
C ILE A 426 -16.54 5.87 35.24
N ALA A 427 -17.76 5.78 35.76
CA ALA A 427 -18.90 5.25 35.01
C ALA A 427 -19.16 6.03 33.70
N GLY A 428 -19.23 5.32 32.58
CA GLY A 428 -19.41 5.88 31.24
C GLY A 428 -18.12 6.29 30.52
N ALA A 429 -16.99 6.40 31.24
CA ALA A 429 -15.70 6.77 30.67
C ALA A 429 -15.10 5.64 29.82
N ILE A 430 -14.23 6.03 28.88
CA ILE A 430 -13.41 5.13 28.09
C ILE A 430 -11.96 5.41 28.47
N GLU A 431 -11.28 4.39 28.97
CA GLU A 431 -9.84 4.44 29.22
C GLU A 431 -9.08 3.81 28.05
N ARG A 432 -7.93 4.38 27.69
CA ARG A 432 -7.13 3.92 26.57
C ARG A 432 -5.74 3.52 27.01
N PHE A 433 -5.22 2.49 26.37
CA PHE A 433 -3.80 2.16 26.48
C PHE A 433 -3.35 1.37 25.25
N SER A 434 -2.05 1.40 25.02
CA SER A 434 -1.41 0.81 23.86
C SER A 434 -0.12 0.13 24.29
N VAL A 435 0.08 -1.08 23.76
CA VAL A 435 1.25 -1.91 24.04
C VAL A 435 1.90 -2.32 22.74
N ALA A 436 3.23 -2.24 22.68
CA ALA A 436 4.03 -2.85 21.62
C ALA A 436 4.65 -4.16 22.08
N LEU A 437 4.52 -5.18 21.24
CA LEU A 437 5.37 -6.37 21.29
C LEU A 437 6.51 -6.19 20.28
N LEU A 438 7.72 -6.09 20.79
CA LEU A 438 8.93 -5.77 20.03
C LEU A 438 9.84 -6.98 19.95
N PHE A 439 10.48 -7.17 18.80
CA PHE A 439 11.51 -8.19 18.61
C PHE A 439 12.84 -7.53 18.27
N GLY A 440 13.95 -8.13 18.66
CA GLY A 440 15.28 -7.67 18.28
C GLY A 440 16.32 -8.78 18.35
N GLU A 441 17.35 -8.71 17.51
CA GLU A 441 18.42 -9.72 17.45
C GLU A 441 19.37 -9.66 18.66
N ASP A 442 19.45 -8.50 19.33
CA ASP A 442 20.20 -8.25 20.56
C ASP A 442 19.62 -7.04 21.33
N LEU A 443 20.20 -6.72 22.49
CA LEU A 443 19.75 -5.61 23.35
C LEU A 443 19.79 -4.24 22.64
N LYS A 444 20.80 -4.00 21.79
CA LYS A 444 20.91 -2.71 21.10
C LYS A 444 19.85 -2.59 20.02
N ASP A 445 19.59 -3.67 19.30
CA ASP A 445 18.57 -3.74 18.25
C ASP A 445 17.16 -3.49 18.82
N ILE A 446 16.79 -4.16 19.92
CA ILE A 446 15.48 -3.95 20.53
C ILE A 446 15.30 -2.55 21.14
N GLN A 447 16.37 -1.94 21.65
CA GLN A 447 16.34 -0.54 22.09
C GLN A 447 16.15 0.43 20.92
N SER A 448 16.80 0.19 19.78
CA SER A 448 16.54 0.94 18.55
C SER A 448 15.08 0.78 18.09
N ASN A 449 14.56 -0.45 18.08
CA ASN A 449 13.18 -0.73 17.68
C ASN A 449 12.16 -0.06 18.61
N GLN A 450 12.42 0.00 19.92
CA GLN A 450 11.57 0.72 20.87
C GLN A 450 11.53 2.23 20.58
N ILE A 451 12.66 2.86 20.23
CA ILE A 451 12.69 4.29 19.89
C ILE A 451 11.88 4.55 18.61
N ILE A 452 12.04 3.72 17.57
CA ILE A 452 11.26 3.84 16.33
C ILE A 452 9.76 3.66 16.63
N THR A 453 9.42 2.66 17.44
CA THR A 453 8.03 2.37 17.82
C THR A 453 7.38 3.53 18.55
N ARG A 454 8.11 4.16 19.47
CA ARG A 454 7.67 5.36 20.19
C ARG A 454 7.43 6.52 19.21
N GLN A 455 8.33 6.74 18.25
CA GLN A 455 8.13 7.77 17.22
C GLN A 455 6.88 7.52 16.37
N ILE A 456 6.61 6.26 15.99
CA ILE A 456 5.39 5.89 15.26
C ILE A 456 4.15 6.17 16.10
N TYR A 457 4.20 5.85 17.40
CA TYR A 457 3.13 6.13 18.34
C TYR A 457 2.86 7.63 18.48
N ASN A 458 3.87 8.43 18.82
CA ASN A 458 3.76 9.89 18.94
C ASN A 458 3.31 10.56 17.64
N SER A 459 3.56 9.93 16.49
CA SER A 459 3.00 10.40 15.20
C SER A 459 1.52 10.00 15.01
N GLY A 460 0.81 9.54 16.04
CA GLY A 460 -0.57 9.06 15.95
C GLY A 460 -0.75 7.81 15.07
N TYR A 461 0.28 6.94 14.99
CA TYR A 461 0.36 5.82 14.05
C TYR A 461 0.35 6.23 12.56
N LYS A 462 0.57 7.52 12.26
CA LYS A 462 0.64 8.06 10.90
C LYS A 462 2.00 7.70 10.30
N PHE A 463 2.03 6.60 9.57
CA PHE A 463 3.19 6.13 8.81
C PHE A 463 2.98 6.35 7.31
N PRO A 464 3.94 6.96 6.57
CA PRO A 464 3.86 7.09 5.11
C PRO A 464 3.57 5.76 4.44
N GLN A 465 2.59 5.72 3.54
CA GLN A 465 2.18 4.49 2.88
C GLN A 465 3.00 4.28 1.61
N PRO A 466 3.43 3.04 1.33
CA PRO A 466 3.92 2.74 0.00
C PRO A 466 2.79 2.93 -1.03
N PRO A 467 3.12 3.18 -2.31
CA PRO A 467 2.12 3.31 -3.36
C PRO A 467 1.20 2.08 -3.44
N ARG A 468 -0.02 2.22 -3.96
CA ARG A 468 -1.00 1.12 -4.00
C ARG A 468 -0.41 -0.15 -4.61
N LYS A 469 -0.60 -1.29 -3.92
CA LYS A 469 -0.14 -2.60 -4.36
C LYS A 469 -0.51 -2.87 -5.84
N PRO A 470 0.46 -3.20 -6.70
CA PRO A 470 0.16 -3.54 -8.09
C PRO A 470 -0.51 -4.92 -8.14
N LYS A 471 -1.66 -5.01 -8.80
CA LYS A 471 -2.31 -6.30 -9.01
C LYS A 471 -1.61 -7.07 -10.14
N ILE A 472 -0.95 -8.17 -9.79
CA ILE A 472 -0.15 -8.95 -10.73
C ILE A 472 -0.92 -10.12 -11.34
N THR A 473 -0.48 -10.53 -12.52
CA THR A 473 -0.80 -11.82 -13.13
C THR A 473 0.48 -12.56 -13.43
N ILE A 474 0.53 -13.85 -13.08
CA ILE A 474 1.67 -14.72 -13.31
C ILE A 474 1.27 -15.82 -14.29
N THR A 475 2.05 -15.95 -15.35
CA THR A 475 1.94 -17.00 -16.36
C THR A 475 3.34 -17.51 -16.69
N GLN A 476 3.47 -18.30 -17.75
CA GLN A 476 4.75 -18.82 -18.21
C GLN A 476 4.88 -18.81 -19.72
N ASP A 477 6.13 -18.76 -20.18
CA ASP A 477 6.49 -18.98 -21.58
C ASP A 477 7.66 -19.98 -21.71
N ASP A 478 7.30 -21.21 -22.09
CA ASP A 478 8.21 -22.36 -22.28
C ASP A 478 9.23 -22.56 -21.15
N GLY A 479 8.73 -22.60 -19.91
CA GLY A 479 9.53 -22.82 -18.72
C GLY A 479 10.13 -21.56 -18.11
N ASN A 480 9.97 -20.40 -18.72
CA ASN A 480 10.25 -19.10 -18.11
C ASN A 480 8.99 -18.57 -17.43
N VAL A 481 9.14 -17.84 -16.33
CA VAL A 481 8.01 -17.19 -15.66
C VAL A 481 7.80 -15.81 -16.26
N VAL A 482 6.54 -15.45 -16.53
CA VAL A 482 6.15 -14.12 -17.01
C VAL A 482 5.20 -13.49 -16.01
N ILE A 483 5.54 -12.30 -15.54
CA ILE A 483 4.75 -11.52 -14.58
C ILE A 483 4.39 -10.22 -15.25
N TYR A 484 3.13 -9.79 -15.18
CA TYR A 484 2.70 -8.50 -15.69
C TYR A 484 1.57 -7.93 -14.83
N TRP A 485 1.40 -6.61 -14.88
CA TRP A 485 0.41 -5.88 -14.08
C TRP A 485 -0.11 -4.64 -14.81
N ASP A 486 -1.21 -4.08 -14.31
CA ASP A 486 -1.70 -2.77 -14.75
C ASP A 486 -0.97 -1.68 -13.96
N PRO A 487 -0.15 -0.83 -14.61
CA PRO A 487 0.62 0.19 -13.90
C PRO A 487 -0.27 1.32 -13.36
N VAL A 488 -1.39 1.63 -14.03
CA VAL A 488 -2.12 2.89 -13.80
C VAL A 488 -2.59 3.06 -12.36
N PRO A 489 -3.28 2.09 -11.71
CA PRO A 489 -3.77 2.28 -10.36
C PRO A 489 -2.63 2.55 -9.35
N THR A 490 -1.47 1.93 -9.55
CA THR A 490 -0.32 2.07 -8.66
C THR A 490 0.46 3.36 -8.91
N GLU A 491 0.86 3.62 -10.15
CA GLU A 491 1.71 4.76 -10.51
C GLU A 491 1.02 6.13 -10.33
N THR A 492 -0.31 6.16 -10.22
CA THR A 492 -1.07 7.39 -9.99
C THR A 492 -1.61 7.56 -8.56
N THR A 493 -1.28 6.63 -7.66
CA THR A 493 -1.70 6.70 -6.26
C THR A 493 -1.14 7.95 -5.59
N ARG A 494 -1.93 8.54 -4.69
CA ARG A 494 -1.53 9.65 -3.84
C ARG A 494 -1.45 9.15 -2.41
N ASP A 495 -0.35 9.44 -1.72
CA ASP A 495 -0.16 9.06 -0.33
C ASP A 495 -1.08 9.87 0.59
N PHE A 496 -1.65 9.20 1.60
CA PHE A 496 -2.64 9.77 2.50
C PHE A 496 -2.05 10.83 3.44
N ILE A 497 -0.76 10.72 3.79
CA ILE A 497 -0.08 11.60 4.75
C ILE A 497 0.59 12.77 4.04
N THR A 498 1.47 12.49 3.08
CA THR A 498 2.21 13.53 2.34
C THR A 498 1.32 14.27 1.36
N LYS A 499 0.14 13.70 1.02
CA LYS A 499 -0.80 14.28 0.06
C LYS A 499 -0.15 14.48 -1.33
N LYS A 500 0.93 13.75 -1.64
CA LYS A 500 1.68 13.77 -2.91
C LYS A 500 1.50 12.45 -3.67
N ARG A 501 1.76 12.48 -4.98
CA ARG A 501 1.98 11.26 -5.78
C ARG A 501 3.48 11.00 -5.81
N ASP A 502 3.92 10.00 -5.10
CA ASP A 502 5.33 9.78 -4.73
C ASP A 502 5.87 8.41 -5.16
N PHE A 503 5.13 7.67 -6.00
CA PHE A 503 5.62 6.46 -6.65
C PHE A 503 6.97 6.70 -7.35
N GLN A 504 7.97 5.88 -7.03
CA GLN A 504 9.32 5.95 -7.59
C GLN A 504 9.69 4.73 -8.45
N GLY A 505 9.18 3.54 -8.14
CA GLY A 505 9.51 2.36 -8.93
C GLY A 505 8.93 1.03 -8.43
N TYR A 506 9.40 -0.04 -9.06
CA TYR A 506 9.07 -1.43 -8.74
C TYR A 506 10.30 -2.24 -8.38
N LYS A 507 10.18 -3.11 -7.37
CA LYS A 507 11.13 -4.21 -7.11
C LYS A 507 10.43 -5.55 -7.30
N ILE A 508 11.18 -6.51 -7.83
CA ILE A 508 10.70 -7.87 -8.06
C ILE A 508 11.48 -8.82 -7.17
N TYR A 509 10.76 -9.53 -6.33
CA TYR A 509 11.31 -10.55 -5.44
C TYR A 509 10.90 -11.93 -5.92
N ARG A 510 11.79 -12.89 -5.69
CA ARG A 510 11.56 -14.30 -5.96
C ARG A 510 12.10 -15.13 -4.80
N SER A 511 11.32 -16.12 -4.40
CA SER A 511 11.68 -17.08 -3.37
C SER A 511 11.28 -18.51 -3.75
N THR A 512 11.96 -19.49 -3.17
CA THR A 512 11.52 -20.91 -3.16
C THR A 512 10.73 -21.27 -1.91
N ASP A 513 10.62 -20.33 -0.98
CA ASP A 513 9.88 -20.40 0.28
C ASP A 513 8.78 -19.32 0.32
N ALA A 514 7.59 -19.67 0.83
CA ALA A 514 6.46 -18.74 0.84
C ALA A 514 6.72 -17.51 1.73
N GLY A 515 7.56 -17.61 2.76
CA GLY A 515 7.92 -16.51 3.65
C GLY A 515 9.08 -15.64 3.16
N PHE A 516 9.53 -15.81 1.90
CA PHE A 516 10.65 -15.05 1.33
C PHE A 516 11.97 -15.12 2.12
N LEU A 517 12.15 -16.14 2.96
CA LEU A 517 13.34 -16.29 3.80
C LEU A 517 14.65 -16.38 3.01
N ASP A 518 14.62 -16.90 1.78
CA ASP A 518 15.79 -16.98 0.90
C ASP A 518 16.09 -15.68 0.13
N ALA A 519 15.25 -14.66 0.27
CA ALA A 519 15.46 -13.31 -0.26
C ALA A 519 16.09 -12.38 0.80
N ARG A 520 15.81 -12.58 2.10
CA ARG A 520 16.37 -11.81 3.22
C ARG A 520 17.89 -12.02 3.35
N LYS A 521 18.68 -11.08 2.81
CA LYS A 521 20.15 -11.23 2.68
C LYS A 521 20.96 -9.97 2.96
N ILE A 522 20.33 -8.80 2.93
CA ILE A 522 21.04 -7.53 3.12
C ILE A 522 21.07 -7.27 4.62
N THR A 523 22.27 -7.00 5.15
CA THR A 523 22.47 -6.67 6.57
C THR A 523 22.79 -5.20 6.76
N ASN A 524 22.47 -4.67 7.93
CA ASN A 524 22.99 -3.39 8.39
C ASN A 524 24.48 -3.45 8.75
N ALA A 525 25.04 -2.28 9.11
CA ALA A 525 26.46 -2.15 9.40
C ALA A 525 26.88 -2.88 10.70
N VAL A 526 25.91 -3.30 11.53
CA VAL A 526 26.15 -4.08 12.75
C VAL A 526 25.89 -5.59 12.57
N GLY A 527 25.43 -6.03 11.39
CA GLY A 527 25.28 -7.45 11.03
C GLY A 527 23.88 -8.03 11.20
N VAL A 528 22.87 -7.20 11.49
CA VAL A 528 21.45 -7.59 11.55
C VAL A 528 20.84 -7.58 10.15
N LEU A 529 20.00 -8.56 9.80
CA LEU A 529 19.32 -8.63 8.50
C LEU A 529 18.26 -7.52 8.40
N SER A 530 18.34 -6.65 7.38
CA SER A 530 17.47 -5.46 7.24
C SER A 530 16.66 -5.39 5.95
N PHE A 531 17.13 -5.96 4.83
CA PHE A 531 16.38 -5.92 3.58
C PHE A 531 16.45 -7.23 2.80
N ASP A 532 15.41 -7.45 2.01
CA ASP A 532 15.36 -8.48 1.00
C ASP A 532 16.16 -8.06 -0.24
N LYS A 533 16.80 -9.03 -0.89
CA LYS A 533 17.50 -8.80 -2.14
C LYS A 533 16.54 -9.01 -3.32
N PRO A 534 16.17 -7.96 -4.07
CA PRO A 534 15.36 -8.13 -5.28
C PRO A 534 16.16 -8.83 -6.39
N ILE A 535 15.46 -9.52 -7.28
CA ILE A 535 16.04 -10.09 -8.51
C ILE A 535 16.03 -9.09 -9.67
N ALA A 536 15.17 -8.07 -9.61
CA ALA A 536 15.13 -6.94 -10.53
C ALA A 536 14.54 -5.71 -9.85
N GLN A 537 14.95 -4.54 -10.29
CA GLN A 537 14.44 -3.24 -9.85
C GLN A 537 14.31 -2.32 -11.07
N TYR A 538 13.22 -1.56 -11.11
CA TYR A 538 12.90 -0.60 -12.16
C TYR A 538 12.39 0.68 -11.53
N ASP A 539 12.89 1.82 -11.99
CA ASP A 539 12.62 3.12 -11.37
C ASP A 539 12.32 4.17 -12.43
N LEU A 540 11.62 5.23 -12.04
CA LEU A 540 11.34 6.36 -12.92
C LEU A 540 12.67 6.90 -13.48
N ALA A 541 12.67 7.27 -14.76
CA ALA A 541 13.83 7.90 -15.37
C ALA A 541 13.79 9.41 -15.10
N ASP A 542 14.21 9.82 -13.90
CA ASP A 542 14.12 11.19 -13.40
C ASP A 542 15.40 11.63 -12.64
N THR A 543 15.25 12.54 -11.67
CA THR A 543 16.38 13.05 -10.88
C THR A 543 16.66 12.24 -9.62
N VAL A 544 15.77 11.34 -9.21
CA VAL A 544 15.84 10.54 -7.99
C VAL A 544 16.48 9.19 -8.34
N SER A 545 17.67 8.92 -7.81
CA SER A 545 18.39 7.66 -8.08
C SER A 545 19.50 7.43 -7.05
N GLY A 546 20.05 6.21 -7.03
CA GLY A 546 21.11 5.83 -6.11
C GLY A 546 20.57 5.49 -4.72
N TYR A 547 21.21 6.01 -3.68
CA TYR A 547 20.81 5.76 -2.29
C TYR A 547 20.01 6.93 -1.74
N TYR A 548 19.03 6.63 -0.90
CA TYR A 548 18.40 7.61 -0.02
C TYR A 548 19.43 8.07 1.04
N TYR A 549 19.48 9.36 1.37
CA TYR A 549 20.40 9.89 2.37
C TYR A 549 19.65 10.36 3.62
N PRO A 550 19.43 9.47 4.61
CA PRO A 550 18.82 9.87 5.88
C PRO A 550 19.72 10.81 6.68
N SER A 551 19.13 11.52 7.63
CA SER A 551 19.89 12.32 8.59
C SER A 551 20.86 11.43 9.41
N PRO A 552 21.93 12.01 9.99
CA PRO A 552 22.87 11.23 10.82
C PRO A 552 22.21 10.50 11.99
N GLY A 553 21.12 11.06 12.55
CA GLY A 553 20.34 10.45 13.61
C GLY A 553 19.59 9.21 13.10
N LEU A 554 18.78 9.39 12.06
CA LEU A 554 18.01 8.30 11.44
C LEU A 554 18.91 7.18 10.91
N LEU A 555 20.04 7.52 10.28
CA LEU A 555 21.03 6.54 9.81
C LEU A 555 21.60 5.70 10.95
N ALA A 556 21.89 6.33 12.09
CA ALA A 556 22.42 5.62 13.26
C ALA A 556 21.36 4.71 13.89
N GLN A 557 20.10 5.16 13.92
CA GLN A 557 18.95 4.43 14.46
C GLN A 557 18.70 3.11 13.71
N ILE A 558 18.76 3.14 12.37
CA ILE A 558 18.58 1.95 11.50
C ILE A 558 19.85 1.12 11.31
N GLY A 559 20.88 1.33 12.13
CA GLY A 559 22.11 0.54 12.12
C GLY A 559 23.00 0.76 10.88
N GLY A 560 22.84 1.88 10.17
CA GLY A 560 23.70 2.28 9.06
C GLY A 560 23.35 1.70 7.69
N THR A 561 22.20 1.04 7.53
CA THR A 561 21.66 0.68 6.21
C THR A 561 20.91 1.86 5.60
N THR A 562 20.78 1.90 4.29
CA THR A 562 19.85 2.82 3.62
C THR A 562 19.17 2.15 2.43
N TYR A 563 18.13 2.79 1.88
CA TYR A 563 17.36 2.32 0.75
C TYR A 563 18.04 2.65 -0.58
N TYR A 564 17.97 1.73 -1.54
CA TYR A 564 18.43 1.94 -2.91
C TYR A 564 17.25 2.25 -3.82
N LEU A 565 17.20 3.48 -4.36
CA LEU A 565 16.09 4.03 -5.15
C LEU A 565 16.16 3.67 -6.63
N GLY A 566 17.28 3.16 -7.14
CA GLY A 566 17.42 2.69 -8.52
C GLY A 566 18.48 3.42 -9.35
N ASP A 567 18.47 3.19 -10.65
CA ASP A 567 19.51 3.61 -11.61
C ASP A 567 18.96 4.43 -12.81
N ASN A 568 17.77 5.01 -12.68
CA ASN A 568 16.99 5.65 -13.74
C ASN A 568 16.73 4.72 -14.94
N SER A 569 16.39 3.47 -14.65
CA SER A 569 16.23 2.41 -15.65
C SER A 569 14.96 2.53 -16.50
N GLY A 570 13.98 3.31 -16.03
CA GLY A 570 12.63 3.36 -16.57
C GLY A 570 11.77 2.24 -16.01
N VAL A 571 10.54 2.57 -15.60
CA VAL A 571 9.58 1.59 -15.11
C VAL A 571 9.14 0.61 -16.20
N VAL A 572 8.70 -0.58 -15.80
CA VAL A 572 8.14 -1.60 -16.69
C VAL A 572 6.85 -2.15 -16.08
N ASN A 573 5.96 -2.72 -16.90
CA ASN A 573 4.78 -3.45 -16.41
C ASN A 573 4.77 -4.95 -16.78
N LYS A 574 5.95 -5.47 -17.17
CA LYS A 574 6.18 -6.86 -17.56
C LYS A 574 7.59 -7.28 -17.15
N PHE A 575 7.71 -8.45 -16.55
CA PHE A 575 8.98 -9.08 -16.21
C PHE A 575 9.01 -10.54 -16.65
N VAL A 576 10.16 -11.00 -17.12
CA VAL A 576 10.38 -12.39 -17.55
C VAL A 576 11.57 -12.96 -16.79
N ASP A 577 11.32 -13.94 -15.92
CA ASP A 577 12.37 -14.69 -15.24
C ASP A 577 12.75 -15.94 -16.05
N SER A 578 13.93 -15.88 -16.67
CA SER A 578 14.52 -16.99 -17.43
C SER A 578 15.56 -17.79 -16.64
N THR A 579 15.76 -17.46 -15.37
CA THR A 579 16.74 -18.12 -14.49
C THR A 579 16.13 -19.23 -13.62
N VAL A 580 14.82 -19.44 -13.76
CA VAL A 580 14.06 -20.49 -13.06
C VAL A 580 14.42 -21.89 -13.54
N VAL A 581 14.23 -22.87 -12.67
CA VAL A 581 14.31 -24.29 -13.01
C VAL A 581 12.90 -24.82 -13.29
N PRO A 582 12.61 -25.32 -14.51
CA PRO A 582 11.28 -25.83 -14.81
C PRO A 582 10.84 -26.96 -13.86
N GLY A 583 9.69 -26.73 -13.24
CA GLY A 583 8.97 -27.55 -12.29
C GLY A 583 9.42 -27.41 -10.84
N GLN A 584 10.24 -26.41 -10.51
CA GLN A 584 10.38 -25.94 -9.13
C GLN A 584 9.24 -24.95 -8.85
N THR A 585 8.60 -25.03 -7.68
CA THR A 585 7.67 -23.99 -7.24
C THR A 585 8.44 -22.73 -6.88
N TYR A 586 8.04 -21.61 -7.46
CA TYR A 586 8.56 -20.28 -7.12
C TYR A 586 7.43 -19.37 -6.65
N PHE A 587 7.76 -18.54 -5.68
CA PHE A 587 6.94 -17.47 -5.16
C PHE A 587 7.51 -16.13 -5.63
N TYR A 588 6.64 -15.22 -6.06
CA TYR A 588 7.02 -13.91 -6.56
C TYR A 588 6.21 -12.81 -5.89
N ALA A 589 6.84 -11.64 -5.75
CA ALA A 589 6.18 -10.41 -5.37
C ALA A 589 6.69 -9.27 -6.27
N VAL A 590 5.77 -8.42 -6.72
CA VAL A 590 6.09 -7.14 -7.37
C VAL A 590 5.70 -6.04 -6.39
N VAL A 591 6.65 -5.34 -5.80
CA VAL A 591 6.35 -4.25 -4.86
C VAL A 591 6.57 -2.92 -5.54
N ALA A 592 5.65 -2.00 -5.35
CA ALA A 592 5.89 -0.60 -5.61
C ALA A 592 6.60 0.04 -4.40
N TYR A 593 7.39 1.07 -4.66
CA TYR A 593 8.05 1.87 -3.63
C TYR A 593 8.04 3.36 -3.98
N ASP A 594 8.12 4.19 -2.95
CA ASP A 594 8.22 5.65 -3.04
C ASP A 594 9.67 6.15 -2.84
N ALA A 595 9.87 7.46 -2.96
CA ALA A 595 11.18 8.08 -2.82
C ALA A 595 11.55 8.50 -1.39
N GLY A 596 10.62 8.42 -0.43
CA GLY A 596 10.72 9.11 0.85
C GLY A 596 10.79 10.64 0.72
N ASP A 597 11.14 11.33 1.80
CA ASP A 597 11.37 12.78 1.83
C ASP A 597 12.51 13.11 2.82
N GLU A 598 13.68 13.49 2.29
CA GLU A 598 14.88 13.76 3.08
C GLU A 598 14.72 14.96 4.03
N GLU A 599 13.92 15.96 3.64
CA GLU A 599 13.71 17.17 4.46
C GLU A 599 12.77 16.90 5.64
N LEU A 600 11.81 16.01 5.43
CA LEU A 600 10.84 15.58 6.46
C LEU A 600 11.32 14.34 7.24
N GLU A 601 12.53 13.86 6.99
CA GLU A 601 13.08 12.61 7.54
C GLU A 601 12.20 11.37 7.30
N ILE A 602 11.42 11.38 6.21
CA ILE A 602 10.54 10.27 5.82
C ILE A 602 11.35 9.26 5.01
N PHE A 603 11.54 8.07 5.59
CA PHE A 603 12.25 7.00 4.89
C PHE A 603 11.40 6.38 3.78
N PRO A 604 12.00 5.97 2.63
CA PRO A 604 11.27 5.29 1.56
C PRO A 604 10.51 4.05 2.02
N SER A 605 9.27 3.89 1.57
CA SER A 605 8.43 2.72 1.85
C SER A 605 8.23 1.84 0.61
N GLU A 606 8.10 0.52 0.82
CA GLU A 606 7.73 -0.43 -0.23
C GLU A 606 6.59 -1.34 0.22
N ASN A 607 5.81 -1.88 -0.72
CA ASN A 607 4.71 -2.76 -0.37
C ASN A 607 5.15 -4.02 0.38
N SER A 608 4.27 -4.50 1.27
CA SER A 608 4.33 -5.85 1.83
C SER A 608 4.29 -6.96 0.75
N LYS A 609 4.81 -8.14 1.12
CA LYS A 609 5.02 -9.31 0.24
C LYS A 609 4.41 -10.57 0.83
N PHE A 610 3.12 -10.53 1.16
CA PHE A 610 2.47 -11.57 1.95
C PHE A 610 2.06 -12.80 1.13
N ILE A 611 2.51 -13.98 1.55
CA ILE A 611 2.00 -15.27 1.09
C ILE A 611 1.85 -16.20 2.29
N PHE A 612 0.66 -16.76 2.47
CA PHE A 612 0.39 -17.70 3.56
C PHE A 612 0.12 -19.08 3.02
N ARG A 613 0.77 -20.09 3.62
CA ARG A 613 0.54 -21.50 3.31
C ARG A 613 -0.09 -22.20 4.50
N GLU A 614 -1.35 -22.58 4.35
CA GLU A 614 -2.09 -23.33 5.34
C GLU A 614 -1.50 -24.73 5.58
N THR A 615 -1.80 -25.32 6.74
CA THR A 615 -1.46 -26.73 7.05
C THR A 615 -2.12 -27.71 6.07
N SER A 616 -3.24 -27.32 5.46
CA SER A 616 -3.94 -28.06 4.40
C SER A 616 -3.12 -28.16 3.10
N GLY A 617 -2.14 -27.27 2.92
CA GLY A 617 -1.38 -27.10 1.68
C GLY A 617 -1.92 -25.99 0.77
N ASN A 618 -3.07 -25.39 1.09
CA ASN A 618 -3.58 -24.23 0.34
C ASN A 618 -2.64 -23.03 0.49
N ILE A 619 -2.52 -22.24 -0.58
CA ILE A 619 -1.68 -21.05 -0.63
C ILE A 619 -2.58 -19.84 -0.88
N LEU A 620 -2.56 -18.90 0.06
CA LEU A 620 -3.22 -17.60 -0.03
C LEU A 620 -2.19 -16.56 -0.45
N THR A 621 -2.55 -15.74 -1.43
CA THR A 621 -1.70 -14.70 -2.00
C THR A 621 -2.40 -13.35 -1.91
N ASP A 622 -1.61 -12.28 -1.76
CA ASP A 622 -2.07 -10.90 -1.88
C ASP A 622 -2.05 -10.41 -3.35
N ASP A 623 -2.63 -9.24 -3.64
CA ASP A 623 -2.77 -8.65 -4.99
C ASP A 623 -1.44 -8.58 -5.76
N ASN A 624 -0.35 -8.31 -5.05
CA ASN A 624 0.99 -8.11 -5.62
C ASN A 624 1.90 -9.34 -5.50
N THR A 625 1.35 -10.48 -5.09
CA THR A 625 2.10 -11.74 -4.91
C THR A 625 1.46 -12.89 -5.68
N GLY A 626 2.25 -13.91 -5.96
CA GLY A 626 1.74 -15.11 -6.61
C GLY A 626 2.77 -16.22 -6.62
N TYR A 627 2.36 -17.41 -7.03
CA TYR A 627 3.26 -18.55 -7.18
C TYR A 627 2.98 -19.31 -8.46
N ILE A 628 4.01 -19.97 -8.98
CA ILE A 628 3.90 -20.77 -10.20
C ILE A 628 4.91 -21.90 -10.19
N ILE A 629 4.55 -23.00 -10.87
CA ILE A 629 5.43 -24.11 -11.20
C ILE A 629 5.65 -24.05 -12.71
N PRO A 630 6.71 -23.39 -13.22
CA PRO A 630 6.92 -23.24 -14.66
C PRO A 630 7.22 -24.60 -15.29
N GLY A 631 6.52 -24.97 -16.34
CA GLY A 631 6.70 -26.20 -17.10
C GLY A 631 7.04 -25.93 -18.57
N ARG A 632 7.33 -26.98 -19.33
CA ARG A 632 7.68 -26.83 -20.75
C ARG A 632 6.42 -26.82 -21.60
N ARG A 633 6.45 -26.18 -22.76
CA ARG A 633 5.31 -26.26 -23.70
C ARG A 633 5.10 -27.69 -24.19
N PRO A 634 3.86 -28.12 -24.44
CA PRO A 634 3.62 -29.44 -25.01
C PRO A 634 4.24 -29.64 -26.41
N ALA A 635 4.50 -30.89 -26.78
CA ALA A 635 4.99 -31.21 -28.12
C ALA A 635 3.97 -30.78 -29.20
N GLY A 636 4.42 -29.99 -30.18
CA GLY A 636 3.56 -29.46 -31.24
C GLY A 636 2.85 -28.14 -30.91
N TYR A 637 3.13 -27.52 -29.77
CA TYR A 637 2.59 -26.22 -29.39
C TYR A 637 2.92 -25.12 -30.42
N THR A 638 1.91 -24.32 -30.78
CA THR A 638 2.06 -23.09 -31.55
C THR A 638 1.43 -21.94 -30.78
N GLN A 639 2.22 -20.88 -30.59
CA GLN A 639 1.84 -19.69 -29.82
C GLN A 639 0.64 -18.95 -30.43
N ALA A 640 -0.06 -18.19 -29.59
CA ALA A 640 -1.08 -17.26 -30.03
C ALA A 640 -0.48 -16.15 -30.89
N LYS A 641 -1.31 -15.54 -31.73
CA LYS A 641 -0.86 -14.45 -32.62
C LYS A 641 -1.99 -13.51 -32.98
N SER A 642 -1.65 -12.26 -33.22
CA SER A 642 -2.53 -11.34 -33.92
C SER A 642 -2.62 -11.70 -35.40
N LEU A 643 -3.82 -11.51 -35.96
CA LEU A 643 -4.07 -11.57 -37.39
C LEU A 643 -3.89 -10.18 -38.01
N GLU A 644 -4.08 -10.09 -39.33
CA GLU A 644 -3.87 -8.85 -40.07
C GLU A 644 -4.70 -7.68 -39.51
N LEU A 645 -4.05 -6.53 -39.35
CA LEU A 645 -4.70 -5.28 -38.94
C LEU A 645 -5.38 -4.64 -40.15
N VAL A 646 -6.70 -4.47 -40.07
CA VAL A 646 -7.53 -3.86 -41.11
C VAL A 646 -7.75 -2.39 -40.78
N LYS A 647 -7.11 -1.51 -41.55
CA LYS A 647 -7.24 -0.05 -41.43
C LYS A 647 -8.54 0.44 -42.08
N SER A 648 -9.21 1.43 -41.48
CA SER A 648 -10.41 2.05 -42.04
C SER A 648 -10.13 2.80 -43.35
N SER A 649 -11.16 3.06 -44.15
CA SER A 649 -11.03 3.83 -45.40
C SER A 649 -10.66 5.30 -45.17
N THR A 650 -10.85 5.80 -43.94
CA THR A 650 -10.49 7.14 -43.51
C THR A 650 -9.11 7.22 -42.85
N PHE A 651 -8.43 6.09 -42.67
CA PHE A 651 -7.11 6.01 -42.05
C PHE A 651 -6.06 6.79 -42.85
N ARG A 652 -5.35 7.67 -42.18
CA ARG A 652 -4.35 8.60 -42.73
C ARG A 652 -3.03 8.58 -41.98
N ALA A 653 -3.00 8.11 -40.74
CA ALA A 653 -1.79 8.09 -39.93
C ALA A 653 -0.63 7.35 -40.63
N THR A 654 0.59 7.80 -40.37
CA THR A 654 1.80 7.16 -40.90
C THR A 654 2.54 6.31 -39.86
N GLY A 655 2.11 6.38 -38.60
CA GLY A 655 2.63 5.56 -37.51
C GLY A 655 2.29 4.07 -37.64
N ASP A 656 3.01 3.27 -36.88
CA ASP A 656 2.88 1.82 -36.85
C ASP A 656 2.14 1.33 -35.60
N ILE A 657 1.45 0.20 -35.74
CA ILE A 657 0.69 -0.45 -34.67
C ILE A 657 1.18 -1.89 -34.56
N LEU A 658 1.68 -2.27 -33.41
CA LEU A 658 2.09 -3.63 -33.08
C LEU A 658 1.22 -4.18 -31.95
N VAL A 659 0.74 -5.41 -32.13
CA VAL A 659 0.05 -6.17 -31.09
C VAL A 659 1.06 -7.19 -30.54
N GLU A 660 1.49 -7.00 -29.30
CA GLU A 660 2.42 -7.90 -28.61
C GLU A 660 1.62 -8.87 -27.74
N ILE A 661 1.78 -10.19 -28.00
CA ILE A 661 1.19 -11.23 -27.16
C ILE A 661 2.09 -11.45 -25.93
N ILE A 662 1.49 -11.39 -24.74
CA ILE A 662 2.16 -11.50 -23.45
C ILE A 662 1.83 -12.81 -22.76
N ASP A 663 0.55 -13.20 -22.77
CA ASP A 663 0.04 -14.40 -22.14
C ASP A 663 -0.89 -15.15 -23.11
N ASP A 664 -0.36 -16.23 -23.68
CA ASP A 664 -1.12 -17.10 -24.59
C ASP A 664 -2.39 -17.68 -23.95
N SER A 665 -2.41 -17.88 -22.62
CA SER A 665 -3.53 -18.50 -21.91
C SER A 665 -4.72 -17.56 -21.71
N ALA A 666 -4.47 -16.26 -21.73
CA ALA A 666 -5.49 -15.22 -21.63
C ALA A 666 -6.03 -14.77 -23.00
N ILE A 667 -5.49 -15.28 -24.12
CA ILE A 667 -5.95 -14.92 -25.47
C ILE A 667 -7.30 -15.57 -25.77
N MET A 668 -8.27 -14.72 -26.10
CA MET A 668 -9.61 -15.12 -26.52
C MET A 668 -9.63 -15.48 -28.01
N ASP A 669 -9.59 -16.78 -28.35
CA ASP A 669 -9.50 -17.23 -29.75
C ASP A 669 -10.68 -16.73 -30.61
N GLY A 670 -10.36 -16.12 -31.76
CA GLY A 670 -11.35 -15.60 -32.70
C GLY A 670 -11.96 -14.25 -32.35
N TYR A 671 -11.57 -13.65 -31.22
CA TYR A 671 -12.07 -12.34 -30.79
C TYR A 671 -11.60 -11.22 -31.71
N LYS A 672 -12.44 -10.18 -31.80
CA LYS A 672 -12.24 -9.02 -32.66
C LYS A 672 -12.22 -7.75 -31.83
N TYR A 673 -11.26 -6.89 -32.14
CA TYR A 673 -11.05 -5.63 -31.44
C TYR A 673 -11.05 -4.46 -32.40
N GLN A 674 -11.39 -3.29 -31.89
CA GLN A 674 -11.33 -2.02 -32.59
C GLN A 674 -10.51 -1.01 -31.79
N LEU A 675 -9.50 -0.46 -32.44
CA LEU A 675 -8.66 0.61 -31.94
C LEU A 675 -9.13 1.93 -32.56
N VAL A 676 -9.43 2.91 -31.71
CA VAL A 676 -9.85 4.27 -32.08
C VAL A 676 -8.98 5.31 -31.38
N PHE A 677 -8.82 6.47 -32.01
CA PHE A 677 -8.00 7.56 -31.50
C PHE A 677 -8.81 8.84 -31.32
N SER A 678 -8.37 9.69 -30.40
CA SER A 678 -8.85 11.07 -30.29
C SER A 678 -7.71 12.06 -30.53
N ASP A 679 -8.04 13.30 -30.90
CA ASP A 679 -7.04 14.30 -31.25
C ASP A 679 -7.42 15.73 -30.86
N THR A 680 -6.47 16.63 -31.07
CA THR A 680 -6.68 18.08 -31.00
C THR A 680 -7.40 18.59 -32.23
N ALA A 681 -8.47 19.37 -32.03
CA ALA A 681 -9.37 19.81 -33.09
C ALA A 681 -8.76 20.69 -34.22
N MET A 682 -7.51 21.15 -34.12
CA MET A 682 -6.89 22.04 -35.11
C MET A 682 -5.85 21.36 -36.01
N GLN A 683 -4.93 20.61 -35.41
CA GLN A 683 -3.81 19.96 -36.12
C GLN A 683 -3.97 18.44 -36.19
N ASN A 684 -5.03 17.89 -35.59
CA ASN A 684 -5.25 16.46 -35.42
C ASN A 684 -4.06 15.76 -34.77
N ILE A 685 -3.43 16.42 -33.79
CA ILE A 685 -2.38 15.80 -32.99
C ILE A 685 -3.06 14.84 -32.03
N THR A 686 -2.61 13.58 -32.04
CA THR A 686 -3.12 12.51 -31.17
C THR A 686 -3.14 12.95 -29.72
N LYS A 687 -4.25 12.70 -29.04
CA LYS A 687 -4.42 12.95 -27.61
C LYS A 687 -4.38 11.64 -26.83
N ASP A 688 -5.22 10.69 -27.21
CA ASP A 688 -5.38 9.40 -26.53
C ASP A 688 -5.94 8.35 -27.50
N TYR A 689 -5.96 7.09 -27.07
CA TYR A 689 -6.62 5.99 -27.80
C TYR A 689 -7.55 5.20 -26.88
N SER A 690 -8.49 4.48 -27.49
CA SER A 690 -9.33 3.50 -26.81
C SER A 690 -9.35 2.18 -27.58
N LEU A 691 -9.43 1.09 -26.84
CA LEU A 691 -9.53 -0.27 -27.37
C LEU A 691 -10.88 -0.86 -26.97
N LEU A 692 -11.63 -1.29 -27.98
CA LEU A 692 -12.97 -1.84 -27.84
C LEU A 692 -12.96 -3.33 -28.19
N ASP A 693 -13.64 -4.14 -27.38
CA ASP A 693 -14.00 -5.53 -27.67
C ASP A 693 -15.34 -5.55 -28.40
N LEU A 694 -15.35 -6.18 -29.58
CA LEU A 694 -16.51 -6.21 -30.48
C LEU A 694 -17.45 -7.40 -30.26
N GLN A 695 -17.13 -8.30 -29.31
CA GLN A 695 -17.80 -9.59 -29.15
C GLN A 695 -18.34 -9.85 -27.75
N THR A 696 -17.71 -9.34 -26.70
CA THR A 696 -18.16 -9.62 -25.31
C THR A 696 -19.57 -9.06 -25.05
N PRO A 697 -20.56 -9.90 -24.68
CA PRO A 697 -21.91 -9.44 -24.37
C PRO A 697 -21.96 -8.62 -23.08
N THR A 698 -22.85 -7.62 -23.04
CA THR A 698 -23.12 -6.84 -21.82
C THR A 698 -24.12 -7.57 -20.92
N LYS A 699 -23.79 -7.73 -19.63
CA LYS A 699 -24.70 -8.27 -18.61
C LYS A 699 -25.63 -7.16 -18.14
N VAL A 700 -26.94 -7.39 -18.17
CA VAL A 700 -27.97 -6.41 -17.76
C VAL A 700 -28.99 -7.08 -16.86
N PHE A 701 -29.09 -6.65 -15.60
CA PHE A 701 -30.15 -7.03 -14.70
C PHE A 701 -31.25 -5.95 -14.66
N VAL A 702 -32.50 -6.40 -14.81
CA VAL A 702 -33.69 -5.55 -14.86
C VAL A 702 -34.50 -5.75 -13.56
N PRO A 703 -34.48 -4.79 -12.62
CA PRO A 703 -35.05 -4.99 -11.28
C PRO A 703 -36.54 -5.32 -11.26
N THR A 704 -37.35 -4.70 -12.12
CA THR A 704 -38.80 -4.98 -12.18
C THR A 704 -39.15 -6.37 -12.71
N LEU A 705 -38.22 -7.03 -13.42
CA LEU A 705 -38.39 -8.39 -13.94
C LEU A 705 -37.70 -9.43 -13.07
N ASP A 706 -36.81 -9.02 -12.17
CA ASP A 706 -35.93 -9.89 -11.40
C ASP A 706 -35.17 -10.89 -12.30
N GLN A 707 -34.65 -10.38 -13.43
CA GLN A 707 -34.04 -11.20 -14.47
C GLN A 707 -32.77 -10.56 -15.04
N GLU A 708 -31.78 -11.42 -15.33
CA GLU A 708 -30.54 -11.09 -16.04
C GLU A 708 -30.65 -11.39 -17.55
N PHE A 709 -30.08 -10.49 -18.36
CA PHE A 709 -29.94 -10.60 -19.81
C PHE A 709 -28.48 -10.46 -20.21
N TYR A 710 -28.07 -11.22 -21.23
CA TYR A 710 -26.79 -11.06 -21.91
C TYR A 710 -27.08 -10.50 -23.29
N VAL A 711 -26.67 -9.25 -23.53
CA VAL A 711 -26.99 -8.50 -24.75
C VAL A 711 -25.73 -8.35 -25.58
N ASP A 712 -25.71 -8.95 -26.76
CA ASP A 712 -24.57 -8.85 -27.67
C ASP A 712 -24.33 -7.39 -28.08
N PRO A 713 -23.07 -6.99 -28.37
CA PRO A 713 -22.79 -5.60 -28.73
C PRO A 713 -23.60 -5.11 -29.93
N LYS A 714 -24.16 -3.90 -29.80
CA LYS A 714 -25.10 -3.24 -30.73
C LYS A 714 -26.52 -3.79 -30.76
N ASP A 715 -26.81 -4.92 -30.11
CA ASP A 715 -28.17 -5.42 -29.95
C ASP A 715 -28.90 -4.68 -28.82
N SER A 716 -30.21 -4.86 -28.76
CA SER A 716 -31.05 -4.23 -27.76
C SER A 716 -32.10 -5.16 -27.18
N ILE A 717 -32.46 -4.88 -25.92
CA ILE A 717 -33.54 -5.53 -25.20
C ILE A 717 -34.60 -4.51 -24.81
N SER A 718 -35.86 -4.94 -24.75
CA SER A 718 -36.97 -4.11 -24.27
C SER A 718 -36.96 -4.04 -22.74
N ILE A 719 -37.15 -2.84 -22.19
CA ILE A 719 -37.23 -2.61 -20.74
C ILE A 719 -38.66 -2.20 -20.37
N PRO A 720 -39.34 -2.88 -19.43
CA PRO A 720 -40.68 -2.51 -18.97
C PRO A 720 -40.73 -1.10 -18.35
N SER A 721 -41.90 -0.46 -18.41
CA SER A 721 -42.13 0.83 -17.74
C SER A 721 -42.05 0.68 -16.22
N GLY A 722 -41.44 1.65 -15.54
CA GLY A 722 -41.28 1.66 -14.08
C GLY A 722 -39.88 1.28 -13.58
N ASN A 723 -38.89 1.15 -14.47
CA ASN A 723 -37.48 1.05 -14.10
C ASN A 723 -36.83 2.43 -14.24
N ASP A 724 -36.40 3.02 -13.12
CA ASP A 724 -35.60 4.25 -13.10
C ASP A 724 -34.09 3.95 -13.05
N THR A 725 -33.72 2.68 -12.85
CA THR A 725 -32.34 2.20 -12.74
C THR A 725 -32.23 0.78 -13.29
N LEU A 726 -31.16 0.50 -14.03
CA LEU A 726 -30.74 -0.85 -14.46
C LEU A 726 -29.43 -1.21 -13.77
N VAL A 727 -29.11 -2.49 -13.67
CA VAL A 727 -27.77 -2.93 -13.23
C VAL A 727 -27.04 -3.48 -14.45
N VAL A 728 -26.03 -2.77 -14.94
CA VAL A 728 -25.27 -3.08 -16.16
C VAL A 728 -23.85 -3.44 -15.77
N ASN A 729 -23.40 -4.66 -16.08
CA ASN A 729 -22.14 -5.24 -15.61
C ASN A 729 -21.95 -5.00 -14.10
N ASP A 730 -22.99 -5.31 -13.33
CA ASP A 730 -23.06 -5.17 -11.88
C ASP A 730 -23.02 -3.72 -11.33
N ILE A 731 -23.08 -2.70 -12.20
CA ILE A 731 -23.14 -1.27 -11.82
C ILE A 731 -24.57 -0.72 -11.99
N ARG A 732 -25.08 0.02 -10.99
CA ARG A 732 -26.37 0.71 -11.08
C ARG A 732 -26.29 1.93 -11.99
N VAL A 733 -27.08 1.96 -13.06
CA VAL A 733 -27.11 3.04 -14.05
C VAL A 733 -28.52 3.63 -14.14
N PRO A 734 -28.70 4.96 -14.02
CA PRO A 734 -29.98 5.61 -14.28
C PRO A 734 -30.48 5.31 -15.68
N PHE A 735 -31.77 4.98 -15.82
CA PHE A 735 -32.35 4.60 -17.11
C PHE A 735 -33.71 5.26 -17.32
N PHE A 736 -33.89 5.89 -18.49
CA PHE A 736 -35.10 6.65 -18.84
C PHE A 736 -35.70 6.21 -20.19
N GLY A 737 -35.30 5.05 -20.71
CA GLY A 737 -35.69 4.55 -22.02
C GLY A 737 -36.75 3.44 -21.98
N THR A 738 -37.10 2.92 -23.16
CA THR A 738 -37.92 1.71 -23.33
C THR A 738 -37.12 0.53 -23.88
N PHE A 739 -35.87 0.75 -24.26
CA PHE A 739 -34.92 -0.26 -24.72
C PHE A 739 -33.53 0.04 -24.19
N PHE A 740 -32.82 -0.98 -23.71
CA PHE A 740 -31.40 -0.91 -23.44
C PHE A 740 -30.66 -1.43 -24.67
N LYS A 741 -29.67 -0.68 -25.15
CA LYS A 741 -28.80 -1.08 -26.26
C LYS A 741 -27.39 -1.26 -25.72
N ALA A 742 -26.79 -2.43 -25.95
CA ALA A 742 -25.41 -2.69 -25.55
C ALA A 742 -24.44 -1.94 -26.48
N ASP A 743 -23.48 -1.24 -25.88
CA ASP A 743 -22.31 -0.72 -26.58
C ASP A 743 -21.18 -1.76 -26.61
N PHE A 744 -20.09 -1.45 -27.29
CA PHE A 744 -18.89 -2.28 -27.23
C PHE A 744 -18.24 -2.21 -25.84
N ASP A 745 -17.71 -3.34 -25.37
CA ASP A 745 -16.95 -3.34 -24.12
C ASP A 745 -15.62 -2.60 -24.32
N THR A 746 -15.26 -1.73 -23.38
CA THR A 746 -14.11 -0.84 -23.51
C THR A 746 -12.97 -1.34 -22.61
N LEU A 747 -12.03 -2.08 -23.20
CA LEU A 747 -10.89 -2.66 -22.49
C LEU A 747 -9.87 -1.59 -22.05
N ILE A 748 -9.67 -0.57 -22.88
CA ILE A 748 -8.81 0.59 -22.60
C ILE A 748 -9.57 1.84 -23.01
N LYS A 749 -9.70 2.80 -22.10
CA LYS A 749 -10.44 4.05 -22.31
C LYS A 749 -9.51 5.24 -22.21
N HIS A 750 -9.39 6.01 -23.30
CA HIS A 750 -8.62 7.27 -23.36
C HIS A 750 -7.20 7.17 -22.76
N SER A 751 -6.45 6.13 -23.11
CA SER A 751 -5.07 5.98 -22.64
C SER A 751 -4.13 6.96 -23.37
N GLY A 752 -3.28 7.63 -22.58
CA GLY A 752 -2.19 8.49 -23.07
C GLY A 752 -0.85 7.77 -23.23
N THR A 753 -0.77 6.47 -22.92
CA THR A 753 0.49 5.69 -22.98
C THR A 753 0.52 4.88 -24.28
N PHE A 754 1.35 5.30 -25.23
CA PHE A 754 1.36 4.75 -26.59
C PHE A 754 2.36 3.61 -26.79
N GLU A 755 3.48 3.60 -26.07
CA GLU A 755 4.54 2.60 -26.21
C GLU A 755 5.16 2.25 -24.85
N GLY A 756 5.92 1.15 -24.80
CA GLY A 756 6.51 0.65 -23.56
C GLY A 756 5.46 -0.03 -22.68
N ASN A 757 5.02 0.66 -21.63
CA ASN A 757 4.22 0.11 -20.53
C ASN A 757 2.72 0.22 -20.76
N THR A 758 2.29 -0.05 -21.99
CA THR A 758 0.86 -0.08 -22.29
C THR A 758 0.18 -1.21 -21.55
N LYS A 759 -1.09 -0.99 -21.17
CA LYS A 759 -1.88 -1.94 -20.39
C LYS A 759 -2.02 -3.28 -21.14
N VAL A 760 -1.78 -4.38 -20.44
CA VAL A 760 -2.04 -5.73 -20.94
C VAL A 760 -3.51 -6.06 -20.71
N VAL A 761 -4.23 -6.42 -21.77
CA VAL A 761 -5.64 -6.82 -21.72
C VAL A 761 -5.82 -8.12 -22.49
N GLN A 762 -6.56 -9.07 -21.91
CA GLN A 762 -6.86 -10.36 -22.57
C GLN A 762 -5.63 -11.02 -23.22
N GLY A 763 -4.49 -10.99 -22.51
CA GLY A 763 -3.24 -11.64 -22.93
C GLY A 763 -2.35 -10.87 -23.90
N PHE A 764 -2.72 -9.67 -24.36
CA PHE A 764 -1.90 -8.87 -25.27
C PHE A 764 -1.81 -7.39 -24.85
N ARG A 765 -0.86 -6.66 -25.44
CA ARG A 765 -0.78 -5.19 -25.34
C ARG A 765 -0.53 -4.53 -26.69
N LEU A 766 -0.82 -3.25 -26.78
CA LEU A 766 -0.63 -2.44 -27.99
C LEU A 766 0.65 -1.62 -27.89
N GLN A 767 1.43 -1.56 -28.97
CA GLN A 767 2.59 -0.69 -29.11
C GLN A 767 2.34 0.21 -30.32
N LEU A 768 2.07 1.48 -30.05
CA LEU A 768 1.60 2.49 -31.00
C LEU A 768 2.73 3.48 -31.28
N LEU A 769 3.49 3.22 -32.34
CA LEU A 769 4.61 4.06 -32.76
C LEU A 769 4.07 5.28 -33.50
N ASN A 770 3.65 6.29 -32.73
CA ASN A 770 3.01 7.49 -33.24
C ASN A 770 4.03 8.49 -33.84
N ASP A 771 3.68 9.06 -34.99
CA ASP A 771 4.45 10.14 -35.61
C ASP A 771 4.09 11.50 -34.99
N TRP A 772 4.59 11.78 -33.79
CA TRP A 772 4.27 12.99 -33.02
C TRP A 772 4.58 14.31 -33.74
N ILE A 773 5.62 14.31 -34.58
CA ILE A 773 6.07 15.51 -35.30
C ILE A 773 5.62 15.42 -36.76
N ILE A 774 4.76 16.36 -37.15
CA ILE A 774 4.36 16.55 -38.55
C ILE A 774 5.53 17.18 -39.32
N LYS A 775 6.14 16.41 -40.22
CA LYS A 775 7.28 16.81 -41.07
C LYS A 775 7.21 16.12 -42.43
N GLU A 776 8.11 16.47 -43.34
CA GLU A 776 8.22 15.79 -44.64
C GLU A 776 8.69 14.33 -44.49
N ASP A 777 7.96 13.40 -45.11
CA ASP A 777 8.47 12.06 -45.40
C ASP A 777 9.34 12.14 -46.67
N THR A 778 10.64 12.30 -46.46
CA THR A 778 11.62 12.44 -47.55
C THR A 778 11.76 11.20 -48.44
N ALA A 779 11.31 10.02 -48.00
CA ALA A 779 11.38 8.80 -48.79
C ALA A 779 10.26 8.72 -49.84
N GLN A 780 9.09 9.31 -49.54
CA GLN A 780 7.93 9.34 -50.43
C GLN A 780 7.74 10.67 -51.15
N SER A 781 8.48 11.70 -50.72
CA SER A 781 8.49 13.03 -51.34
C SER A 781 9.57 13.13 -52.40
N GLY A 782 9.30 13.90 -53.44
CA GLY A 782 10.27 14.10 -54.50
C GLY A 782 9.66 14.57 -55.81
N PHE A 783 10.56 14.91 -56.72
CA PHE A 783 10.19 15.25 -58.08
C PHE A 783 9.94 13.99 -58.92
N ILE A 784 8.86 14.00 -59.69
CA ILE A 784 8.41 12.90 -60.53
C ILE A 784 8.30 13.43 -61.96
N GLU A 785 8.98 12.77 -62.90
CA GLU A 785 8.88 13.05 -64.34
C GLU A 785 9.16 14.51 -64.75
N ILE A 786 10.10 15.21 -64.07
CA ILE A 786 10.48 16.57 -64.50
C ILE A 786 11.10 16.54 -65.89
N VAL A 787 10.59 17.41 -66.77
CA VAL A 787 11.16 17.72 -68.09
C VAL A 787 12.06 18.95 -67.98
N ASP A 788 13.28 18.80 -67.45
CA ASP A 788 14.30 19.87 -67.39
C ASP A 788 15.74 19.30 -67.41
N THR A 789 16.67 20.08 -67.95
CA THR A 789 18.12 19.83 -67.95
C THR A 789 18.81 20.19 -66.63
N LEU A 790 18.18 21.02 -65.79
CA LEU A 790 18.69 21.40 -64.47
C LEU A 790 17.96 20.62 -63.37
N LYS A 791 18.69 20.02 -62.42
CA LYS A 791 18.11 19.31 -61.27
C LYS A 791 17.85 20.29 -60.11
N PRO A 792 16.60 20.75 -59.87
CA PRO A 792 16.30 21.57 -58.70
C PRO A 792 16.46 20.77 -57.41
N VAL A 793 16.77 21.48 -56.32
CA VAL A 793 16.62 20.96 -54.95
C VAL A 793 15.47 21.71 -54.31
N TYR A 794 14.58 21.01 -53.59
CA TYR A 794 13.54 21.65 -52.82
C TYR A 794 13.72 21.38 -51.32
N THR A 795 13.11 22.22 -50.49
CA THR A 795 12.94 21.97 -49.05
C THR A 795 11.52 22.35 -48.62
N LEU A 796 10.93 21.52 -47.76
CA LEU A 796 9.72 21.85 -47.00
C LEU A 796 10.12 22.32 -45.60
N ASN A 797 9.63 23.48 -45.19
CA ASN A 797 9.82 23.99 -43.82
C ASN A 797 8.50 24.55 -43.29
N GLN A 798 8.33 24.56 -41.97
CA GLN A 798 7.30 25.39 -41.35
C GLN A 798 7.47 26.84 -41.79
N PHE A 799 6.37 27.53 -42.10
CA PHE A 799 6.44 28.95 -42.38
C PHE A 799 6.83 29.71 -41.11
N THR A 800 8.03 30.32 -41.08
CA THR A 800 8.48 31.13 -39.94
C THR A 800 8.94 32.51 -40.41
N VAL A 801 8.76 33.51 -39.54
CA VAL A 801 9.26 34.87 -39.76
C VAL A 801 10.25 35.19 -38.64
N PRO A 802 11.53 35.47 -38.95
CA PRO A 802 12.52 35.81 -37.93
C PRO A 802 12.06 36.96 -37.03
N ASN A 803 12.21 36.80 -35.72
CA ASN A 803 11.83 37.78 -34.69
C ASN A 803 10.35 38.17 -34.66
N LYS A 804 9.46 37.39 -35.29
CA LYS A 804 8.01 37.62 -35.28
C LYS A 804 7.20 36.31 -35.18
N PRO A 805 7.17 35.68 -33.98
CA PRO A 805 6.52 34.38 -33.79
C PRO A 805 5.01 34.40 -34.09
N GLN A 806 4.34 35.56 -34.00
CA GLN A 806 2.91 35.71 -34.30
C GLN A 806 2.52 35.49 -35.77
N PHE A 807 3.50 35.43 -36.68
CA PHE A 807 3.27 35.12 -38.10
C PHE A 807 3.70 33.70 -38.48
N THR A 808 4.14 32.91 -37.50
CA THR A 808 4.50 31.50 -37.72
C THR A 808 3.28 30.72 -38.20
N GLY A 809 3.49 29.90 -39.22
CA GLY A 809 2.47 29.03 -39.79
C GLY A 809 2.30 27.75 -38.99
N ILE A 810 1.23 27.03 -39.30
CA ILE A 810 0.85 25.78 -38.63
C ILE A 810 1.27 24.60 -39.50
N ASN A 811 1.97 23.62 -38.93
CA ASN A 811 2.27 22.37 -39.63
C ASN A 811 0.98 21.57 -39.76
N MET A 812 0.52 21.39 -41.00
CA MET A 812 -0.68 20.61 -41.30
C MET A 812 -0.28 19.23 -41.85
N PRO A 813 -0.89 18.13 -41.37
CA PRO A 813 -0.54 16.75 -41.75
C PRO A 813 -1.19 16.37 -43.08
N TYR A 814 -0.93 17.17 -44.13
CA TYR A 814 -1.50 16.97 -45.46
C TYR A 814 -0.42 16.60 -46.47
N ASP A 815 -0.84 15.87 -47.50
CA ASP A 815 -0.02 15.58 -48.66
C ASP A 815 -0.34 16.56 -49.78
N TYR A 816 0.69 16.95 -50.53
CA TYR A 816 0.59 17.96 -51.57
C TYR A 816 1.21 17.47 -52.87
N GLU A 817 0.60 17.87 -53.98
CA GLU A 817 1.15 17.66 -55.32
C GLU A 817 1.25 19.00 -56.04
N PHE A 818 2.45 19.31 -56.52
CA PHE A 818 2.65 20.35 -57.50
C PHE A 818 2.57 19.73 -58.89
N GLU A 819 1.80 20.35 -59.76
CA GLU A 819 1.80 20.02 -61.19
C GLU A 819 2.37 21.22 -61.95
N PHE A 820 3.45 21.00 -62.71
CA PHE A 820 4.14 22.04 -63.47
C PHE A 820 3.72 22.05 -64.94
N PHE A 821 3.62 23.24 -65.53
CA PHE A 821 3.15 23.47 -66.89
C PHE A 821 4.15 24.31 -67.70
N PRO A 822 4.12 24.22 -69.05
CA PRO A 822 5.01 25.02 -69.91
C PRO A 822 4.70 26.51 -69.89
N GLU A 823 3.43 26.87 -69.71
CA GLU A 823 2.93 28.26 -69.75
C GLU A 823 2.50 28.74 -68.36
N LYS A 824 2.62 30.05 -68.12
CA LYS A 824 2.22 30.70 -66.86
C LYS A 824 0.73 31.04 -66.85
N SER A 825 -0.11 30.02 -66.73
CA SER A 825 -1.58 30.15 -66.78
C SER A 825 -2.23 30.27 -65.40
N TYR A 826 -1.45 30.25 -64.32
CA TYR A 826 -1.93 30.32 -62.93
C TYR A 826 -1.41 31.58 -62.23
N SER A 827 -1.97 31.93 -61.08
CA SER A 827 -1.55 33.09 -60.30
C SER A 827 -1.48 32.76 -58.82
N SER A 828 -0.41 33.21 -58.16
CA SER A 828 -0.33 33.25 -56.70
C SER A 828 -1.31 34.26 -56.13
N VAL A 829 -1.60 34.17 -54.83
CA VAL A 829 -2.40 35.17 -54.10
C VAL A 829 -1.52 36.28 -53.53
N ALA A 830 -2.11 37.46 -53.33
CA ALA A 830 -1.47 38.54 -52.59
C ALA A 830 -1.50 38.28 -51.08
N ASP A 831 -0.48 38.73 -50.36
CA ASP A 831 -0.39 38.53 -48.92
C ASP A 831 0.45 39.62 -48.23
N THR A 832 0.24 39.83 -46.93
CA THR A 832 0.95 40.86 -46.15
C THR A 832 1.50 40.26 -44.85
N LEU A 833 2.81 40.40 -44.61
CA LEU A 833 3.52 39.92 -43.42
C LEU A 833 3.82 41.06 -42.43
N GLY A 834 2.84 41.45 -41.63
CA GLY A 834 2.96 42.54 -40.66
C GLY A 834 2.20 43.81 -41.08
N PRO A 835 2.57 44.99 -40.54
CA PRO A 835 1.87 46.23 -40.83
C PRO A 835 1.87 46.56 -42.33
N ALA A 836 0.68 46.82 -42.89
CA ALA A 836 0.46 47.05 -44.32
C ALA A 836 1.05 48.39 -44.83
N ASN A 837 1.51 49.25 -43.93
CA ASN A 837 2.17 50.52 -44.24
C ASN A 837 3.67 50.37 -44.56
N ILE A 838 4.24 49.17 -44.43
CA ILE A 838 5.64 48.89 -44.77
C ILE A 838 5.67 48.14 -46.13
N PRO A 839 6.18 48.77 -47.21
CA PRO A 839 6.14 48.18 -48.56
C PRO A 839 6.85 46.82 -48.68
N THR A 840 7.87 46.55 -47.86
CA THR A 840 8.60 45.28 -47.85
C THR A 840 7.82 44.12 -47.23
N ASN A 841 6.69 44.39 -46.58
CA ASN A 841 5.81 43.36 -46.02
C ASN A 841 4.72 42.88 -47.00
N ILE A 842 4.57 43.52 -48.17
CA ILE A 842 3.49 43.25 -49.12
C ILE A 842 3.99 42.38 -50.27
N PHE A 843 3.39 41.20 -50.42
CA PHE A 843 3.60 40.30 -51.54
C PHE A 843 2.44 40.43 -52.53
N LYS A 844 2.75 40.86 -53.75
CA LYS A 844 1.76 40.96 -54.83
C LYS A 844 1.57 39.60 -55.50
N ALA A 845 0.35 39.35 -55.99
CA ALA A 845 0.06 38.19 -56.83
C ALA A 845 0.98 38.17 -58.07
N GLN A 846 1.55 37.01 -58.39
CA GLN A 846 2.43 36.79 -59.54
C GLN A 846 1.92 35.63 -60.40
N ALA A 847 2.07 35.76 -61.72
CA ALA A 847 1.78 34.67 -62.64
C ALA A 847 2.80 33.51 -62.47
N THR A 848 2.28 32.30 -62.32
CA THR A 848 3.01 31.05 -62.05
C THR A 848 2.63 29.98 -63.07
N ASN A 849 3.50 28.99 -63.22
CA ASN A 849 3.31 27.87 -64.15
C ASN A 849 3.02 26.56 -63.42
N PHE A 850 2.50 26.61 -62.19
CA PHE A 850 2.18 25.42 -61.42
C PHE A 850 0.87 25.56 -60.64
N THR A 851 0.27 24.43 -60.32
CA THR A 851 -0.80 24.34 -59.31
C THR A 851 -0.30 23.57 -58.11
N VAL A 852 -0.91 23.79 -56.95
CA VAL A 852 -0.67 23.00 -55.75
C VAL A 852 -2.00 22.41 -55.31
N ARG A 853 -2.08 21.09 -55.25
CA ARG A 853 -3.26 20.38 -54.78
C ARG A 853 -2.95 19.74 -53.43
N ASN A 854 -3.79 20.00 -52.45
CA ASN A 854 -3.81 19.26 -51.20
C ASN A 854 -4.53 17.93 -51.47
N LEU A 855 -3.78 16.84 -51.51
CA LEU A 855 -4.29 15.51 -51.80
C LEU A 855 -5.17 14.97 -50.67
N SER A 856 -4.93 15.40 -49.43
CA SER A 856 -5.68 14.96 -48.24
C SER A 856 -7.09 15.57 -48.13
N THR A 857 -7.32 16.74 -48.75
CA THR A 857 -8.64 17.40 -48.81
C THR A 857 -9.24 17.42 -50.21
N GLY A 858 -8.46 17.08 -51.23
CA GLY A 858 -8.82 17.15 -52.64
C GLY A 858 -8.89 18.56 -53.23
N LYS A 859 -8.62 19.61 -52.44
CA LYS A 859 -8.73 21.03 -52.81
C LYS A 859 -7.41 21.61 -53.31
N ASN A 860 -7.50 22.69 -54.08
CA ASN A 860 -6.32 23.48 -54.45
C ASN A 860 -5.88 24.35 -53.26
N VAL A 861 -4.57 24.51 -53.12
CA VAL A 861 -3.94 25.34 -52.08
C VAL A 861 -3.68 26.73 -52.64
N ASP A 862 -4.15 27.76 -51.95
CA ASP A 862 -3.70 29.13 -52.26
C ASP A 862 -2.25 29.28 -51.81
N TYR A 863 -1.42 29.94 -52.62
CA TYR A 863 -0.02 30.14 -52.30
C TYR A 863 0.47 31.55 -52.63
N VAL A 864 1.46 32.02 -51.89
CA VAL A 864 2.25 33.23 -52.17
C VAL A 864 3.52 32.81 -52.89
N TYR A 865 3.93 33.55 -53.92
CA TYR A 865 5.11 33.22 -54.71
C TYR A 865 6.00 34.44 -54.95
N PHE A 866 7.31 34.26 -54.82
CA PHE A 866 8.31 35.20 -55.31
C PHE A 866 9.65 34.51 -55.60
N LYS A 867 10.44 35.14 -56.46
CA LYS A 867 11.78 34.69 -56.85
C LYS A 867 12.83 35.64 -56.28
N SER A 868 13.91 35.10 -55.73
CA SER A 868 15.04 35.85 -55.18
C SER A 868 16.39 35.18 -55.51
N GLY A 869 17.50 35.86 -55.16
CA GLY A 869 18.87 35.38 -55.35
C GLY A 869 19.57 35.98 -56.58
N SER A 870 20.85 36.33 -56.41
CA SER A 870 21.69 36.97 -57.46
C SER A 870 22.67 35.99 -58.11
N LEU A 871 23.17 35.00 -57.37
CA LEU A 871 24.09 33.96 -57.83
C LEU A 871 23.42 32.58 -57.94
N THR A 872 22.38 32.36 -57.15
CA THR A 872 21.47 31.21 -57.20
C THR A 872 20.07 31.72 -57.51
N THR A 873 19.18 30.85 -57.99
CA THR A 873 17.75 31.17 -58.10
C THR A 873 16.99 30.47 -57.01
N VAL A 874 16.23 31.21 -56.22
CA VAL A 874 15.39 30.69 -55.13
C VAL A 874 13.95 31.06 -55.41
N HIS A 875 13.10 30.05 -55.56
CA HIS A 875 11.65 30.18 -55.66
C HIS A 875 11.05 29.89 -54.30
N SER A 876 10.45 30.91 -53.67
CA SER A 876 9.78 30.79 -52.38
C SER A 876 8.28 30.68 -52.58
N ILE A 877 7.68 29.61 -52.06
CA ILE A 877 6.26 29.30 -52.20
C ILE A 877 5.70 29.10 -50.80
N TYR A 878 4.79 29.97 -50.37
CA TYR A 878 4.20 29.91 -49.03
C TYR A 878 2.74 29.50 -49.14
N PHE A 879 2.37 28.42 -48.47
CA PHE A 879 1.00 27.92 -48.47
C PHE A 879 0.13 28.78 -47.56
N LYS A 880 -1.10 29.04 -48.03
CA LYS A 880 -2.13 29.77 -47.32
C LYS A 880 -3.43 28.98 -47.43
N GLU A 881 -3.73 28.20 -46.39
CA GLU A 881 -4.83 27.24 -46.37
C GLU A 881 -5.94 27.69 -45.44
N VAL A 882 -7.16 27.18 -45.64
CA VAL A 882 -8.26 27.43 -44.70
C VAL A 882 -8.19 26.39 -43.59
N VAL A 883 -7.83 26.82 -42.38
CA VAL A 883 -7.78 26.00 -41.17
C VAL A 883 -8.84 26.54 -40.21
N ASN A 884 -9.79 25.70 -39.78
CA ASN A 884 -10.93 26.07 -38.91
C ASN A 884 -11.68 27.34 -39.38
N GLY A 885 -11.88 27.47 -40.69
CA GLY A 885 -12.62 28.60 -41.30
C GLY A 885 -11.79 29.87 -41.54
N SER A 886 -10.53 29.94 -41.10
CA SER A 886 -9.65 31.09 -41.32
C SER A 886 -8.51 30.78 -42.30
N LYS A 887 -8.12 31.76 -43.14
CA LYS A 887 -6.96 31.62 -44.03
C LYS A 887 -5.65 31.80 -43.26
N THR A 888 -4.93 30.71 -43.06
CA THR A 888 -3.73 30.60 -42.24
C THR A 888 -2.54 30.15 -43.08
N ARG A 889 -1.33 30.57 -42.73
CA ARG A 889 -0.10 30.09 -43.38
C ARG A 889 0.29 28.74 -42.81
N THR A 890 0.72 27.82 -43.65
CA THR A 890 1.09 26.47 -43.20
C THR A 890 2.56 26.21 -43.50
N TRP A 891 2.85 25.80 -44.72
CA TRP A 891 4.16 25.39 -45.16
C TRP A 891 4.87 26.45 -46.01
N LYS A 892 6.20 26.40 -45.98
CA LYS A 892 7.10 27.12 -46.87
C LYS A 892 7.89 26.11 -47.69
N VAL A 893 7.62 26.09 -49.00
CA VAL A 893 8.37 25.30 -49.98
C VAL A 893 9.37 26.20 -50.68
N ILE A 894 10.64 25.81 -50.67
CA ILE A 894 11.72 26.54 -51.34
C ILE A 894 12.28 25.66 -52.44
N VAL A 895 12.25 26.11 -53.70
CA VAL A 895 12.91 25.42 -54.82
C VAL A 895 14.13 26.22 -55.25
N THR A 896 15.32 25.60 -55.20
CA THR A 896 16.61 26.25 -55.40
C THR A 896 17.36 25.69 -56.60
N TYR A 897 17.94 26.59 -57.40
CA TYR A 897 18.86 26.28 -58.48
C TYR A 897 20.24 26.90 -58.23
N LYS A 898 21.30 26.14 -58.48
CA LYS A 898 22.70 26.60 -58.44
C LYS A 898 23.09 27.43 -59.69
N LYS A 899 22.16 28.23 -60.20
CA LYS A 899 22.35 29.11 -61.37
C LYS A 899 21.45 30.33 -61.22
N PRO A 900 21.89 31.54 -61.60
CA PRO A 900 21.03 32.70 -61.64
C PRO A 900 19.99 32.58 -62.75
N ASN A 901 18.81 33.16 -62.52
CA ASN A 901 17.70 33.23 -63.47
C ASN A 901 17.17 31.92 -64.04
N ALA A 902 17.25 30.82 -63.29
CA ALA A 902 16.55 29.59 -63.64
C ALA A 902 15.02 29.76 -63.54
N SER A 903 14.29 28.94 -64.29
CA SER A 903 12.83 28.84 -64.22
C SER A 903 12.43 27.61 -63.40
N LEU A 904 11.21 27.59 -62.86
CA LEU A 904 10.61 26.35 -62.35
C LEU A 904 10.46 25.32 -63.48
N PRO A 905 10.33 24.02 -63.16
CA PRO A 905 10.12 22.97 -64.16
C PRO A 905 8.99 23.32 -65.14
N LEU A 906 9.13 22.93 -66.41
CA LEU A 906 8.14 23.18 -67.47
C LEU A 906 7.13 22.02 -67.64
N GLY A 907 7.26 20.97 -66.84
CA GLY A 907 6.45 19.76 -66.86
C GLY A 907 6.89 18.81 -65.74
N GLY A 908 6.05 17.83 -65.42
CA GLY A 908 6.26 16.90 -64.31
C GLY A 908 5.63 17.39 -63.00
N LYS A 909 5.94 16.70 -61.90
CA LYS A 909 5.31 16.90 -60.60
C LYS A 909 6.33 16.99 -59.45
N LEU A 910 5.96 17.68 -58.37
CA LEU A 910 6.62 17.56 -57.07
C LEU A 910 5.60 17.01 -56.07
N LYS A 911 5.82 15.80 -55.58
CA LYS A 911 5.00 15.20 -54.52
C LYS A 911 5.65 15.52 -53.17
N ILE A 912 4.85 16.00 -52.24
CA ILE A 912 5.24 16.23 -50.84
C ILE A 912 4.31 15.40 -49.98
N VAL A 913 4.87 14.43 -49.29
CA VAL A 913 4.17 13.57 -48.32
C VAL A 913 4.63 13.99 -46.92
N THR A 914 3.69 14.08 -45.99
CA THR A 914 3.99 14.39 -44.58
C THR A 914 3.75 13.20 -43.67
N THR A 915 4.49 13.13 -42.57
CA THR A 915 4.16 12.27 -41.42
C THR A 915 2.89 12.79 -40.75
N LYS A 916 2.05 11.86 -40.28
CA LYS A 916 0.71 12.14 -39.75
C LYS A 916 0.53 11.36 -38.44
N PRO A 917 0.36 12.07 -37.30
CA PRO A 917 -0.06 11.44 -36.05
C PRO A 917 -1.39 10.70 -36.23
N PHE A 918 -1.68 9.75 -35.34
CA PHE A 918 -3.02 9.17 -35.23
C PHE A 918 -4.06 10.24 -34.88
N SER A 919 -5.26 10.10 -35.42
CA SER A 919 -6.33 11.10 -35.36
C SER A 919 -7.70 10.45 -35.23
N HIS A 920 -8.74 11.23 -34.94
CA HIS A 920 -10.12 10.73 -34.89
C HIS A 920 -10.64 10.16 -36.23
N TYR A 921 -9.90 10.32 -37.32
CA TYR A 921 -10.19 9.67 -38.60
C TYR A 921 -9.66 8.23 -38.70
N ASP A 922 -8.72 7.87 -37.82
CA ASP A 922 -8.03 6.59 -37.84
C ASP A 922 -8.79 5.57 -36.97
N GLU A 923 -9.15 4.45 -37.60
CA GLU A 923 -9.72 3.29 -36.93
C GLU A 923 -9.04 2.04 -37.48
N VAL A 924 -8.70 1.11 -36.58
CA VAL A 924 -8.09 -0.16 -36.95
C VAL A 924 -8.81 -1.29 -36.27
N GLN A 925 -9.17 -2.32 -37.02
CA GLN A 925 -9.73 -3.55 -36.48
C GLN A 925 -8.74 -4.70 -36.65
N PHE A 926 -8.67 -5.59 -35.67
CA PHE A 926 -7.87 -6.79 -35.76
C PHE A 926 -8.55 -7.94 -35.02
N SER A 927 -8.07 -9.15 -35.27
CA SER A 927 -8.49 -10.34 -34.54
C SER A 927 -7.29 -11.09 -34.03
N VAL A 928 -7.49 -11.90 -33.01
CA VAL A 928 -6.45 -12.76 -32.43
C VAL A 928 -6.79 -14.21 -32.66
N LYS A 929 -5.75 -15.03 -32.84
CA LYS A 929 -5.83 -16.47 -32.88
C LYS A 929 -5.13 -17.01 -31.63
N GLY A 930 -5.84 -17.84 -30.86
CA GLY A 930 -5.32 -18.50 -29.66
C GLY A 930 -4.25 -19.54 -29.97
N ALA A 931 -3.59 -20.01 -28.91
CA ALA A 931 -2.62 -21.10 -29.02
C ALA A 931 -3.30 -22.42 -29.39
N GLU A 932 -2.57 -23.31 -30.07
CA GLU A 932 -3.10 -24.63 -30.48
C GLU A 932 -1.98 -25.69 -30.55
N ILE A 933 -2.37 -26.97 -30.62
CA ILE A 933 -1.45 -28.06 -30.92
C ILE A 933 -1.50 -28.38 -32.41
N ASN A 934 -0.39 -28.16 -33.11
CA ASN A 934 -0.22 -28.62 -34.48
C ASN A 934 0.13 -30.11 -34.49
N SER A 935 -0.79 -30.98 -34.94
CA SER A 935 -0.59 -32.43 -34.91
C SER A 935 0.60 -32.93 -35.74
N ALA A 936 0.96 -32.24 -36.82
CA ALA A 936 2.12 -32.61 -37.64
C ALA A 936 3.43 -32.29 -36.93
N LEU A 937 3.50 -31.14 -36.26
CA LEU A 937 4.63 -30.75 -35.43
C LEU A 937 4.73 -31.66 -34.18
N ALA A 938 3.61 -31.94 -33.52
CA ALA A 938 3.53 -32.84 -32.37
C ALA A 938 4.13 -34.22 -32.69
N LYS A 939 3.85 -34.74 -33.89
CA LYS A 939 4.39 -36.02 -34.35
C LYS A 939 5.92 -35.99 -34.53
N ALA A 940 6.48 -34.88 -35.00
CA ALA A 940 7.92 -34.69 -35.11
C ALA A 940 8.59 -34.52 -33.74
N ASP A 941 7.86 -33.96 -32.77
CA ASP A 941 8.34 -33.61 -31.44
C ASP A 941 8.19 -34.71 -30.39
N LEU A 942 7.58 -35.87 -30.71
CA LEU A 942 7.49 -37.04 -29.82
C LEU A 942 8.83 -37.47 -29.20
N LYS A 943 9.95 -37.16 -29.86
CA LYS A 943 11.29 -37.44 -29.35
C LYS A 943 11.69 -36.58 -28.15
N LYS A 944 11.08 -35.40 -27.97
CA LYS A 944 11.34 -34.46 -26.85
C LYS A 944 10.80 -34.99 -25.53
N ILE A 945 9.74 -35.80 -25.56
CA ILE A 945 9.12 -36.42 -24.38
C ILE A 945 10.14 -37.26 -23.64
N ASN A 946 10.38 -36.90 -22.38
CA ASN A 946 11.34 -37.54 -21.47
C ASN A 946 10.83 -37.50 -20.02
N VAL A 947 11.57 -38.17 -19.13
CA VAL A 947 11.32 -38.17 -17.68
C VAL A 947 12.44 -37.41 -16.99
N VAL A 948 12.11 -36.53 -16.05
CA VAL A 948 13.08 -35.73 -15.27
C VAL A 948 12.74 -35.74 -13.77
N PRO A 949 13.73 -35.88 -12.86
CA PRO A 949 15.09 -36.34 -13.15
C PRO A 949 15.10 -37.82 -13.58
N ASN A 950 16.06 -38.20 -14.42
CA ASN A 950 16.26 -39.59 -14.82
C ASN A 950 17.77 -39.90 -14.96
N PRO A 951 18.37 -40.68 -14.04
CA PRO A 951 17.72 -41.34 -12.91
C PRO A 951 17.27 -40.36 -11.82
N TYR A 952 16.24 -40.74 -11.06
CA TYR A 952 15.90 -40.11 -9.78
C TYR A 952 16.78 -40.72 -8.68
N ILE A 953 17.49 -39.91 -7.89
CA ILE A 953 18.45 -40.36 -6.88
C ILE A 953 18.07 -39.75 -5.52
N VAL A 954 17.34 -40.48 -4.69
CA VAL A 954 16.93 -40.12 -3.30
C VAL A 954 16.12 -38.84 -3.12
N THR A 955 16.63 -37.69 -3.58
CA THR A 955 16.05 -36.34 -3.52
C THR A 955 16.50 -35.53 -4.73
N HIS A 956 15.77 -34.47 -5.03
CA HIS A 956 16.11 -33.54 -6.11
C HIS A 956 15.92 -32.09 -5.63
N ASN A 957 16.81 -31.19 -6.06
CA ASN A 957 16.76 -29.78 -5.65
C ASN A 957 15.46 -29.06 -6.02
N ALA A 958 14.67 -29.61 -6.96
CA ALA A 958 13.36 -29.06 -7.34
C ALA A 958 12.19 -29.52 -6.45
N GLU A 959 12.43 -30.41 -5.49
CA GLU A 959 11.41 -30.85 -4.51
C GLU A 959 11.16 -29.72 -3.50
N ALA A 960 9.90 -29.56 -3.07
CA ALA A 960 9.54 -28.52 -2.11
C ALA A 960 10.27 -28.72 -0.77
N ARG A 961 10.73 -27.61 -0.17
CA ARG A 961 11.25 -27.64 1.20
C ARG A 961 10.12 -28.00 2.17
N LEU A 962 10.51 -28.72 3.23
CA LEU A 962 9.62 -28.95 4.37
C LEU A 962 9.38 -27.63 5.11
N GLN A 963 8.18 -27.45 5.65
CA GLN A 963 7.91 -26.37 6.59
C GLN A 963 8.70 -26.58 7.88
N SER A 964 9.00 -25.50 8.62
CA SER A 964 9.66 -25.56 9.93
C SER A 964 8.93 -26.44 10.94
N SER A 965 7.60 -26.55 10.83
CA SER A 965 6.74 -27.41 11.65
C SER A 965 6.76 -28.89 11.24
N GLN A 966 7.38 -29.24 10.11
CA GLN A 966 7.38 -30.60 9.56
C GLN A 966 8.74 -31.26 9.74
N THR A 967 8.75 -32.45 10.33
CA THR A 967 9.95 -33.30 10.46
C THR A 967 9.85 -34.52 9.55
N GLY A 968 10.96 -34.94 8.92
CA GLY A 968 11.00 -36.13 8.06
C GLY A 968 11.56 -35.87 6.66
N ARG A 969 11.08 -36.63 5.66
CA ARG A 969 11.40 -36.43 4.24
C ARG A 969 10.20 -35.81 3.52
N GLY A 970 10.46 -34.81 2.68
CA GLY A 970 9.45 -34.17 1.83
C GLY A 970 8.85 -35.10 0.77
N GLU A 971 7.90 -34.57 -0.01
CA GLU A 971 7.29 -35.30 -1.12
C GLU A 971 8.30 -35.56 -2.25
N ARG A 972 8.25 -36.79 -2.80
CA ARG A 972 9.14 -37.22 -3.87
C ARG A 972 8.44 -37.12 -5.20
N GLU A 973 9.12 -36.62 -6.22
CA GLU A 973 8.47 -36.39 -7.52
C GLU A 973 9.40 -36.65 -8.71
N ILE A 974 8.84 -37.21 -9.78
CA ILE A 974 9.39 -37.12 -11.14
C ILE A 974 8.35 -36.54 -12.09
N ARG A 975 8.80 -35.99 -13.21
CA ARG A 975 7.95 -35.39 -14.25
C ARG A 975 8.14 -36.03 -15.61
N PHE A 976 7.04 -36.18 -16.34
CA PHE A 976 7.03 -36.45 -17.77
C PHE A 976 6.89 -35.13 -18.51
N THR A 977 7.82 -34.81 -19.42
CA THR A 977 7.88 -33.48 -20.06
C THR A 977 7.37 -33.48 -21.49
N TYR A 978 6.94 -32.31 -21.99
CA TYR A 978 6.45 -32.07 -23.36
C TYR A 978 5.21 -32.90 -23.76
N ILE A 979 4.38 -33.29 -22.80
CA ILE A 979 3.17 -34.12 -23.01
C ILE A 979 2.05 -33.26 -23.60
N PRO A 980 1.51 -33.58 -24.79
CA PRO A 980 0.34 -32.90 -25.37
C PRO A 980 -0.95 -33.09 -24.55
N PRO A 981 -1.92 -32.17 -24.64
CA PRO A 981 -3.25 -32.36 -24.06
C PRO A 981 -3.93 -33.63 -24.58
N GLN A 982 -4.93 -34.11 -23.83
CA GLN A 982 -5.64 -35.38 -24.03
C GLN A 982 -4.76 -36.65 -24.00
N SER A 983 -3.54 -36.57 -23.46
CA SER A 983 -2.61 -37.71 -23.41
C SER A 983 -2.84 -38.61 -22.20
N THR A 984 -2.53 -39.89 -22.36
CA THR A 984 -2.50 -40.88 -21.26
C THR A 984 -1.09 -41.43 -21.09
N ILE A 985 -0.56 -41.38 -19.86
CA ILE A 985 0.74 -41.92 -19.49
C ILE A 985 0.53 -43.16 -18.63
N LYS A 986 1.05 -44.31 -19.06
CA LYS A 986 0.99 -45.57 -18.33
C LYS A 986 2.38 -45.99 -17.91
N ILE A 987 2.56 -46.26 -16.61
CA ILE A 987 3.85 -46.61 -16.00
C ILE A 987 3.83 -48.09 -15.64
N PHE A 988 4.86 -48.83 -16.07
CA PHE A 988 4.97 -50.27 -15.88
C PHE A 988 6.29 -50.67 -15.23
N THR A 989 6.28 -51.78 -14.50
CA THR A 989 7.51 -52.50 -14.14
C THR A 989 8.14 -53.11 -15.40
N VAL A 990 9.43 -53.51 -15.33
CA VAL A 990 10.09 -54.26 -16.42
C VAL A 990 9.43 -55.62 -16.72
N ARG A 991 8.55 -56.12 -15.84
CA ARG A 991 7.75 -57.34 -16.05
C ARG A 991 6.43 -57.07 -16.78
N GLY A 992 6.07 -55.80 -17.00
CA GLY A 992 4.83 -55.39 -17.66
C GLY A 992 3.63 -55.20 -16.72
N GLU A 993 3.84 -55.13 -15.40
CA GLU A 993 2.78 -54.83 -14.43
C GLU A 993 2.52 -53.33 -14.40
N LEU A 994 1.26 -52.90 -14.49
CA LEU A 994 0.86 -51.50 -14.43
C LEU A 994 0.97 -50.97 -12.99
N ILE A 995 1.65 -49.84 -12.82
CA ILE A 995 1.90 -49.18 -11.54
C ILE A 995 0.99 -47.96 -11.34
N LYS A 996 0.85 -47.15 -12.39
CA LYS A 996 0.10 -45.90 -12.35
C LYS A 996 -0.36 -45.51 -13.76
N GLU A 997 -1.58 -44.98 -13.86
CA GLU A 997 -2.07 -44.25 -15.03
C GLU A 997 -2.20 -42.76 -14.69
N LEU A 998 -1.66 -41.89 -15.55
CA LEU A 998 -1.78 -40.43 -15.43
C LEU A 998 -2.45 -39.89 -16.70
N ARG A 999 -3.30 -38.88 -16.54
CA ARG A 999 -3.96 -38.18 -17.64
C ARG A 999 -3.52 -36.74 -17.67
N HIS A 1000 -3.45 -36.19 -18.87
CA HIS A 1000 -3.01 -34.82 -19.08
C HIS A 1000 -3.86 -34.13 -20.13
N ASP A 1001 -4.39 -32.96 -19.78
CA ASP A 1001 -5.26 -32.16 -20.64
C ASP A 1001 -4.99 -30.66 -20.47
N ASP A 1002 -3.72 -30.28 -20.45
CA ASP A 1002 -3.29 -28.88 -20.41
C ASP A 1002 -2.64 -28.50 -21.75
N LEU A 1003 -3.06 -27.39 -22.32
CA LEU A 1003 -2.54 -26.86 -23.58
C LEU A 1003 -1.23 -26.09 -23.40
N PHE A 1004 -1.04 -25.46 -22.24
CA PHE A 1004 0.00 -24.49 -21.97
C PHE A 1004 1.18 -25.11 -21.24
N VAL A 1005 0.96 -26.16 -20.46
CA VAL A 1005 1.97 -26.84 -19.63
C VAL A 1005 2.03 -28.31 -20.00
N GLY A 1006 3.11 -28.77 -20.62
CA GLY A 1006 3.30 -30.18 -21.01
C GLY A 1006 4.03 -31.03 -19.97
N ASP A 1007 4.26 -30.52 -18.76
CA ASP A 1007 4.93 -31.27 -17.70
C ASP A 1007 3.88 -31.94 -16.78
N VAL A 1008 4.01 -33.26 -16.57
CA VAL A 1008 3.07 -34.07 -15.77
C VAL A 1008 3.82 -34.72 -14.60
N SER A 1009 3.42 -34.36 -13.39
CA SER A 1009 4.04 -34.82 -12.14
C SER A 1009 3.55 -36.20 -11.69
N TRP A 1010 4.46 -36.97 -11.11
CA TRP A 1010 4.15 -38.23 -10.43
C TRP A 1010 4.88 -38.32 -9.09
N ASN A 1011 4.11 -38.48 -8.02
CA ASN A 1011 4.57 -38.55 -6.63
C ASN A 1011 5.24 -39.89 -6.24
N LEU A 1012 5.63 -40.71 -7.21
CA LEU A 1012 6.24 -42.02 -7.04
C LEU A 1012 5.42 -43.02 -6.21
N ARG A 1013 4.08 -42.86 -6.17
CA ARG A 1013 3.17 -43.82 -5.56
C ARG A 1013 2.38 -44.61 -6.59
N THR A 1014 2.04 -45.85 -6.24
CA THR A 1014 1.17 -46.73 -7.04
C THR A 1014 -0.26 -46.19 -7.08
N GLU A 1015 -1.12 -46.80 -7.89
CA GLU A 1015 -2.57 -46.53 -7.88
C GLU A 1015 -3.21 -46.73 -6.49
N GLU A 1016 -2.64 -47.65 -5.69
CA GLU A 1016 -3.07 -47.93 -4.31
C GLU A 1016 -2.44 -46.98 -3.27
N ASN A 1017 -1.80 -45.90 -3.71
CA ASN A 1017 -1.12 -44.89 -2.87
C ASN A 1017 0.04 -45.48 -2.03
N ILE A 1018 0.69 -46.54 -2.53
CA ILE A 1018 1.86 -47.17 -1.90
C ILE A 1018 3.14 -46.66 -2.55
N ASP A 1019 4.18 -46.41 -1.77
CA ASP A 1019 5.49 -46.02 -2.29
C ASP A 1019 6.06 -47.06 -3.26
N THR A 1020 6.53 -46.59 -4.42
CA THR A 1020 7.16 -47.46 -5.41
C THR A 1020 8.57 -47.90 -4.99
N ALA A 1021 8.94 -49.12 -5.40
CA ALA A 1021 10.28 -49.65 -5.13
C ALA A 1021 11.34 -49.00 -6.02
N TYR A 1022 12.58 -48.91 -5.53
CA TYR A 1022 13.73 -48.53 -6.35
C TYR A 1022 13.96 -49.58 -7.46
N GLY A 1023 14.18 -49.11 -8.69
CA GLY A 1023 14.25 -49.99 -9.86
C GLY A 1023 14.09 -49.26 -11.19
N VAL A 1024 14.08 -50.03 -12.28
CA VAL A 1024 13.85 -49.51 -13.63
C VAL A 1024 12.38 -49.70 -14.00
N TYR A 1025 11.79 -48.68 -14.60
CA TYR A 1025 10.41 -48.63 -15.05
C TYR A 1025 10.33 -48.28 -16.54
N VAL A 1026 9.25 -48.70 -17.18
CA VAL A 1026 8.92 -48.40 -18.59
C VAL A 1026 7.67 -47.54 -18.59
N TYR A 1027 7.65 -46.48 -19.39
CA TYR A 1027 6.45 -45.67 -19.58
C TYR A 1027 5.98 -45.70 -21.03
N VAL A 1028 4.67 -45.60 -21.21
CA VAL A 1028 4.00 -45.47 -22.51
C VAL A 1028 3.14 -44.23 -22.47
N VAL A 1029 3.41 -43.27 -23.35
CA VAL A 1029 2.55 -42.10 -23.57
C VAL A 1029 1.73 -42.33 -24.84
N GLU A 1030 0.42 -42.33 -24.70
CA GLU A 1030 -0.56 -42.43 -25.79
C GLU A 1030 -1.13 -41.04 -26.05
N ILE A 1031 -0.95 -40.53 -27.28
CA ILE A 1031 -1.37 -39.18 -27.66
C ILE A 1031 -2.37 -39.30 -28.81
N PRO A 1032 -3.65 -38.92 -28.59
CA PRO A 1032 -4.69 -39.03 -29.61
C PRO A 1032 -4.30 -38.33 -30.92
N ASN A 1033 -4.57 -38.98 -32.05
CA ASN A 1033 -4.32 -38.45 -33.41
C ASN A 1033 -2.86 -38.07 -33.75
N VAL A 1034 -1.89 -38.33 -32.86
CA VAL A 1034 -0.46 -38.04 -33.06
C VAL A 1034 0.36 -39.33 -33.10
N GLY A 1035 0.23 -40.20 -32.08
CA GLY A 1035 0.99 -41.45 -31.99
C GLY A 1035 1.24 -41.93 -30.56
N LYS A 1036 2.29 -42.75 -30.39
CA LYS A 1036 2.72 -43.27 -29.09
C LYS A 1036 4.22 -43.09 -28.86
N LYS A 1037 4.62 -42.84 -27.62
CA LYS A 1037 6.01 -42.77 -27.17
C LYS A 1037 6.24 -43.81 -26.08
N ILE A 1038 7.35 -44.55 -26.19
CA ILE A 1038 7.77 -45.52 -25.17
C ILE A 1038 9.17 -45.10 -24.69
N GLY A 1039 9.40 -45.15 -23.39
CA GLY A 1039 10.70 -44.87 -22.79
C GLY A 1039 10.91 -45.59 -21.47
N LYS A 1040 12.06 -45.34 -20.84
CA LYS A 1040 12.44 -45.95 -19.55
C LYS A 1040 13.05 -44.92 -18.62
N PHE A 1041 12.90 -45.13 -17.32
CA PHE A 1041 13.55 -44.34 -16.27
C PHE A 1041 13.94 -45.23 -15.08
N ALA A 1042 14.80 -44.73 -14.21
CA ALA A 1042 15.27 -45.45 -13.03
C ALA A 1042 15.09 -44.63 -11.76
N LEU A 1043 14.69 -45.31 -10.68
CA LEU A 1043 14.63 -44.80 -9.32
C LEU A 1043 15.75 -45.46 -8.51
N ILE A 1044 16.64 -44.66 -7.93
CA ILE A 1044 17.86 -45.12 -7.22
C ILE A 1044 17.82 -44.63 -5.76
N LYS A 1045 18.26 -45.51 -4.85
CA LYS A 1045 18.37 -45.27 -3.41
C LYS A 1045 19.77 -44.77 -3.03
#